data_AF-A0A9X1VM75-F1
#
_entry.id   AF-A0A9X1VM75-F1
#
_cell.length_a   1.000
_cell.length_b   1.000
_cell.length_c   1.000
_cell.angle_alpha   90.00
_cell.angle_beta   90.00
_cell.angle_gamma   90.00
#
_symmetry.space_group_name_H-M   'P 1'
#
loop_
_entity.id
_entity.type
_entity.pdbx_description
1 polymer ?
#
loop_
_entity_poly.entity_id
_entity_poly.type
_entity_poly.pdbx_seq_one_letter_code
_entity_poly.pdbx_strand_id
1 'polypeptide(L)'
;MKKITQLLLMFLITSVGFSQDLYDINTIQTIEIVFEESNWDQLLDTEKAGENNYTEATSVTINGTTFYSVGVKYKGNSSYNANEVKNPFHIELDTYVDQEYQGYTDIKLANVFADPSFVRETVAYSIVNQYMDAPQANYANVYVNGTLLGLYTNTEAITKKFVNKHFNSKKNAFFSCSPPDGAGPESTVLPSLEYLGTASSSYEDAYEIKSDDEEDPTVEIAHWNELIELTNILNNDIENIENVIDVDMAIWMLALNNVLVNLDSYIGEFKQNYYLYKDDNNQFKPVMWDLNMSFGTFSMTGESSTGGGPGGPGGGGPGGPGGPGNSGLSTTTDKAKLDHLLHINDDGFPLFSKLMAVPKYKRMYLAHYKTILIENISNSNYLTLANDYQSIIATAVTADTNKFYTDAQFTGNITTDYNVGNNTAPGLTNLMSERSTHLLSQTDFNNIQPTISDVGSSVSIPTIGDTITITANISDTNTDAVYLGYRIDETKPFRKVLMYDDGAHNDGTAGDNIYGTDVIIDADYMHYYIYAENDNIGSFSPARAEYEFHTIEATYSTITEGNLVINEIMASNETTITDQDGEYDDWLELYNNSSETLSLDNLYLSDDPDDLLVWKFPEGLTIAPDSYLIVWCDKDDDQEGLHADIKFSAGGESAILSYADGTIIENITFGAQTDDMSYARNPNGTGNFVIQAPTFGVNNDTALSTETIGLDLNVSFYPNPIQSTLNIESNMNPIQSLKVSSLLGQVLYYKKSVNKTKTEIDFSSFSKGVYFVTINNSKVVKVINM
;
A
#
# COMPACT_ATOMS: atom_id res chain seq x y z
N MET A 1 -45.91 50.17 -31.95
CA MET A 1 -44.93 49.15 -32.41
C MET A 1 -43.82 49.03 -31.37
N LYS A 2 -43.85 47.98 -30.54
CA LYS A 2 -42.68 47.49 -29.79
C LYS A 2 -42.78 45.97 -29.79
N LYS A 3 -41.77 45.32 -30.38
CA LYS A 3 -41.65 43.86 -30.51
C LYS A 3 -41.28 43.28 -29.14
N ILE A 4 -41.98 42.23 -28.72
CA ILE A 4 -41.59 41.38 -27.60
C ILE A 4 -40.85 40.19 -28.20
N THR A 5 -39.56 40.07 -27.91
CA THR A 5 -38.72 38.93 -28.26
C THR A 5 -38.75 37.99 -27.05
N GLN A 6 -39.35 36.81 -27.20
CA GLN A 6 -39.20 35.71 -26.23
C GLN A 6 -37.87 34.99 -26.53
N LEU A 7 -36.97 34.98 -25.55
CA LEU A 7 -35.74 34.19 -25.58
C LEU A 7 -36.08 32.80 -24.99
N LEU A 8 -36.02 31.76 -25.83
CA LEU A 8 -36.16 30.37 -25.40
C LEU A 8 -34.76 29.89 -24.95
N LEU A 9 -34.58 29.65 -23.66
CA LEU A 9 -33.35 29.05 -23.13
C LEU A 9 -33.44 27.53 -23.34
N MET A 10 -32.69 27.00 -24.31
CA MET A 10 -32.46 25.56 -24.45
C MET A 10 -31.45 25.13 -23.38
N PHE A 11 -31.89 24.34 -22.41
CA PHE A 11 -30.97 23.57 -21.55
C PHE A 11 -30.39 22.44 -22.42
N LEU A 12 -29.10 22.54 -22.77
CA LEU A 12 -28.34 21.37 -23.21
C LEU A 12 -28.15 20.48 -21.96
N ILE A 13 -28.86 19.36 -21.91
CA ILE A 13 -28.51 18.26 -21.02
C ILE A 13 -27.36 17.53 -21.73
N THR A 14 -26.13 17.79 -21.32
CA THR A 14 -25.00 16.92 -21.64
C THR A 14 -25.14 15.66 -20.81
N SER A 15 -25.68 14.58 -21.41
CA SER A 15 -25.52 13.25 -20.84
C SER A 15 -24.04 12.90 -20.93
N VAL A 16 -23.34 12.88 -19.79
CA VAL A 16 -22.06 12.20 -19.68
C VAL A 16 -22.39 10.72 -19.88
N GLY A 17 -22.10 10.16 -21.05
CA GLY A 17 -22.23 8.73 -21.27
C GLY A 17 -21.15 8.05 -20.45
N PHE A 18 -21.52 7.30 -19.42
CA PHE A 18 -20.57 6.42 -18.76
C PHE A 18 -20.23 5.28 -19.73
N SER A 19 -18.94 5.09 -20.00
CA SER A 19 -18.45 3.93 -20.75
C SER A 19 -18.78 2.67 -19.96
N GLN A 20 -19.31 1.63 -20.63
CA GLN A 20 -19.54 0.32 -20.02
C GLN A 20 -18.19 -0.28 -19.58
N ASP A 21 -18.10 -0.70 -18.32
CA ASP A 21 -16.94 -1.41 -17.79
C ASP A 21 -16.81 -2.80 -18.44
N LEU A 22 -15.58 -3.16 -18.85
CA LEU A 22 -15.30 -4.38 -19.62
C LEU A 22 -15.71 -5.65 -18.87
N TYR A 23 -15.61 -5.65 -17.55
CA TYR A 23 -15.86 -6.82 -16.70
C TYR A 23 -17.10 -6.69 -15.80
N ASP A 24 -17.94 -5.65 -15.98
CA ASP A 24 -19.23 -5.56 -15.29
C ASP A 24 -20.12 -6.76 -15.65
N ILE A 25 -20.35 -7.61 -14.65
CA ILE A 25 -21.11 -8.84 -14.74
C ILE A 25 -22.59 -8.62 -15.09
N ASN A 26 -23.12 -7.41 -14.85
CA ASN A 26 -24.52 -7.07 -15.15
C ASN A 26 -24.75 -6.76 -16.64
N THR A 27 -23.70 -6.79 -17.45
CA THR A 27 -23.76 -6.42 -18.86
C THR A 27 -23.07 -7.47 -19.73
N ILE A 28 -23.54 -7.58 -20.98
CA ILE A 28 -22.90 -8.43 -22.00
C ILE A 28 -22.12 -7.49 -22.92
N GLN A 29 -20.83 -7.75 -23.04
CA GLN A 29 -19.95 -7.00 -23.91
C GLN A 29 -20.23 -7.34 -25.38
N THR A 30 -20.00 -6.39 -26.28
CA THR A 30 -20.02 -6.65 -27.73
C THR A 30 -18.61 -6.51 -28.27
N ILE A 31 -18.08 -7.59 -28.82
CA ILE A 31 -16.73 -7.65 -29.39
C ILE A 31 -16.86 -8.03 -30.87
N GLU A 32 -16.39 -7.15 -31.76
CA GLU A 32 -16.44 -7.35 -33.21
C GLU A 32 -15.01 -7.38 -33.77
N ILE A 33 -14.61 -8.55 -34.28
CA ILE A 33 -13.31 -8.79 -34.88
C ILE A 33 -13.46 -8.72 -36.40
N VAL A 34 -12.59 -7.95 -37.06
CA VAL A 34 -12.57 -7.83 -38.52
C VAL A 34 -11.21 -8.27 -39.04
N PHE A 35 -11.21 -9.28 -39.90
CA PHE A 35 -10.04 -9.73 -40.66
C PHE A 35 -10.20 -9.32 -42.13
N GLU A 36 -9.09 -8.92 -42.75
CA GLU A 36 -9.03 -8.66 -44.19
C GLU A 36 -9.25 -9.95 -45.00
N GLU A 37 -8.63 -11.03 -44.55
CA GLU A 37 -8.64 -12.32 -45.24
C GLU A 37 -9.90 -13.12 -44.97
N SER A 38 -10.54 -13.60 -46.04
CA SER A 38 -11.77 -14.42 -45.94
C SER A 38 -11.53 -15.81 -45.32
N ASN A 39 -10.29 -16.29 -45.32
CA ASN A 39 -9.86 -17.56 -44.73
C ASN A 39 -9.20 -17.37 -43.34
N TRP A 40 -9.56 -16.31 -42.61
CA TRP A 40 -9.03 -15.99 -41.27
C TRP A 40 -9.01 -17.21 -40.32
N ASP A 41 -10.05 -18.02 -40.31
CA ASP A 41 -10.17 -19.21 -39.46
C ASP A 41 -9.04 -20.22 -39.71
N GLN A 42 -8.75 -20.49 -40.98
CA GLN A 42 -7.64 -21.35 -41.39
C GLN A 42 -6.27 -20.76 -41.01
N LEU A 43 -6.13 -19.43 -41.03
CA LEU A 43 -4.90 -18.77 -40.60
C LEU A 43 -4.68 -18.96 -39.10
N LEU A 44 -5.72 -18.75 -38.28
CA LEU A 44 -5.67 -18.98 -36.84
C LEU A 44 -5.39 -20.46 -36.51
N ASP A 45 -6.01 -21.41 -37.22
CA ASP A 45 -5.72 -22.85 -37.06
C ASP A 45 -4.27 -23.19 -37.43
N THR A 46 -3.72 -22.55 -38.47
CA THR A 46 -2.34 -22.75 -38.91
C THR A 46 -1.37 -22.26 -37.84
N GLU A 47 -1.60 -21.09 -37.27
CA GLU A 47 -0.80 -20.58 -36.16
C GLU A 47 -0.92 -21.50 -34.94
N LYS A 48 -2.14 -21.90 -34.56
CA LYS A 48 -2.37 -22.78 -33.40
C LYS A 48 -1.69 -24.15 -33.53
N ALA A 49 -1.56 -24.67 -34.75
CA ALA A 49 -0.83 -25.92 -35.02
C ALA A 49 0.69 -25.73 -35.17
N GLY A 50 1.14 -24.48 -35.35
CA GLY A 50 2.54 -24.09 -35.55
C GLY A 50 3.13 -23.43 -34.31
N GLU A 51 3.59 -22.19 -34.47
CA GLU A 51 4.28 -21.42 -33.42
C GLU A 51 3.32 -20.73 -32.44
N ASN A 52 2.00 -20.81 -32.67
CA ASN A 52 0.96 -20.23 -31.85
C ASN A 52 1.07 -18.69 -31.71
N ASN A 53 1.56 -18.03 -32.77
CA ASN A 53 1.66 -16.58 -32.87
C ASN A 53 0.28 -15.92 -33.07
N TYR A 54 0.24 -14.60 -32.90
CA TYR A 54 -0.93 -13.81 -33.24
C TYR A 54 -1.07 -13.62 -34.75
N THR A 55 -2.32 -13.67 -35.22
CA THR A 55 -2.72 -13.22 -36.55
C THR A 55 -3.28 -11.80 -36.45
N GLU A 56 -2.86 -10.90 -37.33
CA GLU A 56 -3.34 -9.52 -37.37
C GLU A 56 -4.81 -9.45 -37.83
N ALA A 57 -5.68 -8.96 -36.94
CA ALA A 57 -7.00 -8.48 -37.30
C ALA A 57 -6.89 -7.01 -37.73
N THR A 58 -7.59 -6.66 -38.82
CA THR A 58 -7.70 -5.26 -39.30
C THR A 58 -8.22 -4.34 -38.20
N SER A 59 -9.22 -4.81 -37.45
CA SER A 59 -9.70 -4.10 -36.27
C SER A 59 -10.43 -5.01 -35.29
N VAL A 60 -10.41 -4.64 -34.01
CA VAL A 60 -11.32 -5.16 -32.99
C VAL A 60 -12.11 -3.99 -32.41
N THR A 61 -13.44 -4.10 -32.37
CA THR A 61 -14.31 -3.10 -31.75
C THR A 61 -14.94 -3.66 -30.48
N ILE A 62 -14.77 -2.97 -29.35
CA ILE A 62 -15.28 -3.34 -28.03
C ILE A 62 -16.28 -2.27 -27.60
N ASN A 63 -17.55 -2.64 -27.46
CA ASN A 63 -18.64 -1.73 -27.09
C ASN A 63 -18.68 -0.42 -27.90
N GLY A 64 -18.31 -0.49 -29.18
CA GLY A 64 -18.27 0.66 -30.09
C GLY A 64 -16.93 1.43 -30.11
N THR A 65 -15.95 1.06 -29.28
CA THR A 65 -14.58 1.59 -29.35
C THR A 65 -13.73 0.71 -30.25
N THR A 66 -13.17 1.27 -31.33
CA THR A 66 -12.41 0.52 -32.33
C THR A 66 -10.90 0.65 -32.13
N PHE A 67 -10.23 -0.49 -32.15
CA PHE A 67 -8.78 -0.68 -32.13
C PHE A 67 -8.34 -1.24 -33.47
N TYR A 68 -7.21 -0.78 -34.01
CA TYR A 68 -6.72 -1.19 -35.33
C TYR A 68 -5.45 -2.01 -35.19
N SER A 69 -5.20 -2.93 -36.13
CA SER A 69 -4.03 -3.81 -36.15
C SER A 69 -3.86 -4.54 -34.80
N VAL A 70 -4.79 -5.44 -34.52
CA VAL A 70 -4.90 -6.13 -33.22
C VAL A 70 -4.44 -7.58 -33.39
N GLY A 71 -3.68 -8.11 -32.43
CA GLY A 71 -3.31 -9.52 -32.41
C GLY A 71 -4.47 -10.40 -31.97
N VAL A 72 -4.79 -11.42 -32.75
CA VAL A 72 -5.81 -12.41 -32.41
C VAL A 72 -5.27 -13.82 -32.63
N LYS A 73 -5.46 -14.70 -31.65
CA LYS A 73 -5.14 -16.13 -31.77
C LYS A 73 -6.18 -17.03 -31.11
N TYR A 74 -6.21 -18.29 -31.49
CA TYR A 74 -6.91 -19.31 -30.73
C TYR A 74 -6.15 -19.69 -29.47
N LYS A 75 -6.87 -19.90 -28.36
CA LYS A 75 -6.30 -20.33 -27.07
C LYS A 75 -6.79 -21.72 -26.66
N GLY A 76 -6.30 -22.19 -25.52
CA GLY A 76 -6.80 -23.43 -24.91
C GLY A 76 -6.24 -24.70 -25.54
N ASN A 77 -6.21 -25.77 -24.73
CA ASN A 77 -5.70 -27.07 -25.13
C ASN A 77 -6.86 -28.04 -25.35
N SER A 78 -7.71 -28.26 -24.33
CA SER A 78 -8.90 -29.12 -24.47
C SER A 78 -10.11 -28.42 -25.11
N SER A 79 -10.19 -27.10 -24.98
CA SER A 79 -11.34 -26.30 -25.46
C SER A 79 -11.23 -25.86 -26.93
N TYR A 80 -10.06 -26.00 -27.55
CA TYR A 80 -9.84 -25.74 -28.96
C TYR A 80 -10.04 -27.00 -29.81
N ASN A 81 -10.64 -26.85 -30.98
CA ASN A 81 -10.74 -27.89 -31.99
C ASN A 81 -10.88 -27.25 -33.38
N ALA A 82 -9.94 -27.52 -34.29
CA ALA A 82 -9.95 -27.00 -35.67
C ALA A 82 -11.19 -27.42 -36.50
N ASN A 83 -11.99 -28.37 -36.02
CA ASN A 83 -13.24 -28.78 -36.67
C ASN A 83 -14.48 -28.10 -36.06
N GLU A 84 -14.31 -27.34 -34.98
CA GLU A 84 -15.38 -26.57 -34.34
C GLU A 84 -15.40 -25.15 -34.89
N VAL A 85 -16.61 -24.62 -35.10
CA VAL A 85 -16.79 -23.22 -35.53
C VAL A 85 -16.48 -22.26 -34.38
N LYS A 86 -16.81 -22.65 -33.15
CA LYS A 86 -16.73 -21.78 -31.97
C LYS A 86 -15.49 -22.09 -31.14
N ASN A 87 -14.34 -21.59 -31.57
CA ASN A 87 -13.08 -21.71 -30.84
C ASN A 87 -12.86 -20.54 -29.86
N PRO A 88 -12.12 -20.73 -28.75
CA PRO A 88 -11.83 -19.68 -27.78
C PRO A 88 -10.71 -18.75 -28.27
N PHE A 89 -10.82 -17.46 -27.96
CA PHE A 89 -9.89 -16.43 -28.43
C PHE A 89 -9.01 -15.88 -27.32
N HIS A 90 -7.81 -15.48 -27.71
CA HIS A 90 -7.00 -14.50 -27.01
C HIS A 90 -6.78 -13.33 -27.96
N ILE A 91 -7.25 -12.16 -27.55
CA ILE A 91 -7.07 -10.89 -28.26
C ILE A 91 -6.06 -10.08 -27.45
N GLU A 92 -5.04 -9.58 -28.12
CA GLU A 92 -4.02 -8.71 -27.53
C GLU A 92 -4.01 -7.42 -28.34
N LEU A 93 -4.46 -6.35 -27.70
CA LEU A 93 -4.67 -5.05 -28.32
C LEU A 93 -3.33 -4.42 -28.71
N ASP A 94 -2.28 -4.66 -27.94
CA ASP A 94 -0.96 -4.05 -28.06
C ASP A 94 0.07 -4.87 -28.86
N THR A 95 -0.33 -5.98 -29.50
CA THR A 95 0.60 -6.82 -30.30
C THR A 95 1.34 -6.04 -31.39
N TYR A 96 0.63 -5.17 -32.12
CA TYR A 96 1.20 -4.42 -33.27
C TYR A 96 1.15 -2.90 -33.08
N VAL A 97 0.25 -2.38 -32.25
CA VAL A 97 0.09 -0.96 -31.96
C VAL A 97 -0.16 -0.82 -30.47
N ASP A 98 0.66 -0.04 -29.76
CA ASP A 98 0.49 0.22 -28.33
C ASP A 98 -0.87 0.92 -28.05
N GLN A 99 -1.84 0.13 -27.57
CA GLN A 99 -3.22 0.57 -27.32
C GLN A 99 -3.86 -0.29 -26.23
N GLU A 100 -4.78 0.29 -25.46
CA GLU A 100 -5.47 -0.40 -24.36
C GLU A 100 -6.95 0.03 -24.24
N TYR A 101 -7.76 -0.79 -23.59
CA TYR A 101 -9.14 -0.48 -23.23
C TYR A 101 -9.32 -0.56 -21.72
N GLN A 102 -9.57 0.58 -21.05
CA GLN A 102 -9.80 0.65 -19.61
C GLN A 102 -8.65 0.05 -18.77
N GLY A 103 -7.40 0.18 -19.25
CA GLY A 103 -6.20 -0.40 -18.62
C GLY A 103 -5.89 -1.84 -19.05
N TYR A 104 -6.76 -2.49 -19.83
CA TYR A 104 -6.58 -3.85 -20.33
C TYR A 104 -5.98 -3.87 -21.74
N THR A 105 -4.99 -4.74 -21.96
CA THR A 105 -4.39 -5.05 -23.26
C THR A 105 -4.83 -6.42 -23.77
N ASP A 106 -5.06 -7.35 -22.85
CA ASP A 106 -5.38 -8.74 -23.14
C ASP A 106 -6.84 -9.05 -22.81
N ILE A 107 -7.52 -9.73 -23.74
CA ILE A 107 -8.90 -10.19 -23.58
C ILE A 107 -8.93 -11.69 -23.85
N LYS A 108 -9.39 -12.46 -22.87
CA LYS A 108 -9.48 -13.92 -22.93
C LYS A 108 -10.94 -14.33 -23.04
N LEU A 109 -11.28 -14.99 -24.14
CA LEU A 109 -12.65 -15.40 -24.45
C LEU A 109 -12.73 -16.93 -24.44
N ALA A 110 -13.40 -17.50 -23.44
CA ALA A 110 -13.65 -18.93 -23.35
C ALA A 110 -14.95 -19.30 -24.09
N ASN A 111 -14.92 -20.38 -24.86
CA ASN A 111 -16.05 -20.85 -25.67
C ASN A 111 -17.09 -21.67 -24.87
N VAL A 112 -16.99 -21.66 -23.54
CA VAL A 112 -17.90 -22.37 -22.62
C VAL A 112 -17.79 -23.89 -22.72
N PHE A 113 -16.60 -24.38 -23.06
CA PHE A 113 -16.29 -25.81 -23.09
C PHE A 113 -16.55 -26.46 -21.73
N ALA A 114 -17.16 -27.65 -21.76
CA ALA A 114 -17.52 -28.47 -20.61
C ALA A 114 -18.55 -27.88 -19.62
N ASP A 115 -19.14 -26.73 -19.92
CA ASP A 115 -20.11 -26.07 -19.05
C ASP A 115 -21.51 -25.94 -19.72
N PRO A 116 -22.41 -26.92 -19.54
CA PRO A 116 -23.78 -26.80 -20.04
C PRO A 116 -24.56 -25.64 -19.43
N SER A 117 -24.15 -25.10 -18.28
CA SER A 117 -24.88 -24.03 -17.57
C SER A 117 -24.50 -22.62 -17.99
N PHE A 118 -23.35 -22.45 -18.65
CA PHE A 118 -22.73 -21.18 -19.04
C PHE A 118 -22.33 -20.26 -17.87
N VAL A 119 -22.43 -20.70 -16.62
CA VAL A 119 -22.23 -19.82 -15.45
C VAL A 119 -21.17 -20.32 -14.47
N ARG A 120 -20.56 -21.48 -14.70
CA ARG A 120 -19.62 -22.06 -13.70
C ARG A 120 -18.41 -21.16 -13.47
N GLU A 121 -17.79 -20.69 -14.54
CA GLU A 121 -16.59 -19.87 -14.49
C GLU A 121 -16.86 -18.53 -13.81
N THR A 122 -17.93 -17.83 -14.23
CA THR A 122 -18.32 -16.52 -13.71
C THR A 122 -18.79 -16.59 -12.26
N VAL A 123 -19.56 -17.62 -11.89
CA VAL A 123 -19.95 -17.86 -10.49
C VAL A 123 -18.72 -18.19 -9.65
N ALA A 124 -17.80 -19.04 -10.14
CA ALA A 124 -16.58 -19.38 -9.41
C ALA A 124 -15.72 -18.14 -9.16
N TYR A 125 -15.45 -17.32 -10.18
CA TYR A 125 -14.70 -16.07 -10.00
C TYR A 125 -15.41 -15.08 -9.07
N SER A 126 -16.75 -15.00 -9.12
CA SER A 126 -17.52 -14.15 -8.19
C SER A 126 -17.41 -14.61 -6.73
N ILE A 127 -17.19 -15.90 -6.50
CA ILE A 127 -16.97 -16.45 -5.16
C ILE A 127 -15.51 -16.23 -4.74
N VAL A 128 -14.53 -16.54 -5.61
CA VAL A 128 -13.10 -16.39 -5.31
C VAL A 128 -12.74 -14.95 -4.97
N ASN A 129 -13.25 -13.96 -5.73
CA ASN A 129 -13.01 -12.53 -5.51
C ASN A 129 -13.61 -11.97 -4.20
N GLN A 130 -14.31 -12.79 -3.41
CA GLN A 130 -14.70 -12.44 -2.04
C GLN A 130 -13.58 -12.68 -1.03
N TYR A 131 -12.55 -13.47 -1.36
CA TYR A 131 -11.56 -13.96 -0.41
C TYR A 131 -10.11 -13.71 -0.84
N MET A 132 -9.85 -13.54 -2.12
CA MET A 132 -8.52 -13.25 -2.65
C MET A 132 -8.62 -12.59 -4.03
N ASP A 133 -7.56 -11.88 -4.42
CA ASP A 133 -7.44 -11.31 -5.76
C ASP A 133 -7.45 -12.43 -6.83
N ALA A 134 -8.38 -12.32 -7.78
CA ALA A 134 -8.50 -13.22 -8.90
C ALA A 134 -9.06 -12.47 -10.12
N PRO A 135 -8.95 -13.04 -11.33
CA PRO A 135 -9.59 -12.48 -12.51
C PRO A 135 -11.06 -12.11 -12.30
N GLN A 136 -11.45 -10.95 -12.81
CA GLN A 136 -12.85 -10.64 -13.05
C GLN A 136 -13.37 -11.43 -14.26
N ALA A 137 -14.67 -11.74 -14.28
CA ALA A 137 -15.27 -12.47 -15.39
C ALA A 137 -16.72 -12.04 -15.66
N ASN A 138 -17.08 -11.95 -16.94
CA ASN A 138 -18.42 -11.71 -17.43
C ASN A 138 -18.64 -12.39 -18.80
N TYR A 139 -19.40 -11.77 -19.71
CA TYR A 139 -19.78 -12.36 -20.99
C TYR A 139 -19.60 -11.40 -22.16
N ALA A 140 -19.27 -11.96 -23.32
CA ALA A 140 -19.18 -11.21 -24.58
C ALA A 140 -19.91 -11.92 -25.72
N ASN A 141 -20.74 -11.18 -26.47
CA ASN A 141 -21.16 -11.61 -27.80
C ASN A 141 -20.04 -11.28 -28.79
N VAL A 142 -19.50 -12.32 -29.43
CA VAL A 142 -18.36 -12.19 -30.33
C VAL A 142 -18.83 -12.29 -31.77
N TYR A 143 -18.47 -11.31 -32.58
CA TYR A 143 -18.72 -11.27 -34.01
C TYR A 143 -17.39 -11.34 -34.76
N VAL A 144 -17.35 -12.11 -35.85
CA VAL A 144 -16.22 -12.09 -36.78
C VAL A 144 -16.73 -11.72 -38.16
N ASN A 145 -16.16 -10.67 -38.77
CA ASN A 145 -16.57 -10.15 -40.07
C ASN A 145 -18.10 -9.91 -40.17
N GLY A 146 -18.69 -9.37 -39.10
CA GLY A 146 -20.12 -9.05 -39.00
C GLY A 146 -21.05 -10.24 -38.74
N THR A 147 -20.53 -11.46 -38.59
CA THR A 147 -21.32 -12.65 -38.26
C THR A 147 -21.19 -12.98 -36.78
N LEU A 148 -22.30 -13.17 -36.07
CA LEU A 148 -22.29 -13.61 -34.68
C LEU A 148 -21.68 -15.02 -34.61
N LEU A 149 -20.56 -15.14 -33.91
CA LEU A 149 -19.92 -16.42 -33.65
C LEU A 149 -20.53 -17.11 -32.42
N GLY A 150 -20.88 -16.33 -31.40
CA GLY A 150 -21.60 -16.83 -30.23
C GLY A 150 -21.35 -16.03 -28.95
N LEU A 151 -21.89 -16.53 -27.84
CA LEU A 151 -21.66 -15.98 -26.51
C LEU A 151 -20.45 -16.66 -25.86
N TYR A 152 -19.50 -15.88 -25.38
CA TYR A 152 -18.28 -16.35 -24.72
C TYR A 152 -18.26 -15.89 -23.26
N THR A 153 -17.59 -16.64 -22.39
CA THR A 153 -17.13 -16.09 -21.12
C THR A 153 -15.94 -15.17 -21.42
N ASN A 154 -15.95 -13.97 -20.85
CA ASN A 154 -14.87 -13.02 -20.94
C ASN A 154 -14.19 -12.91 -19.57
N THR A 155 -12.92 -13.29 -19.50
CA THR A 155 -12.15 -13.39 -18.25
C THR A 155 -10.93 -12.46 -18.31
N GLU A 156 -10.66 -11.74 -17.22
CA GLU A 156 -9.48 -10.88 -17.07
C GLU A 156 -8.21 -11.70 -17.21
N ALA A 157 -7.27 -11.21 -18.02
CA ALA A 157 -5.99 -11.89 -18.21
C ALA A 157 -5.05 -11.60 -17.03
N ILE A 158 -4.42 -12.64 -16.50
CA ILE A 158 -3.36 -12.49 -15.49
C ILE A 158 -2.06 -12.11 -16.20
N THR A 159 -1.79 -10.81 -16.29
CA THR A 159 -0.60 -10.24 -16.97
C THR A 159 0.28 -9.45 -15.99
N LYS A 160 1.39 -8.89 -16.48
CA LYS A 160 2.19 -7.90 -15.73
C LYS A 160 1.33 -6.70 -15.26
N LYS A 161 0.25 -6.34 -15.96
CA LYS A 161 -0.69 -5.30 -15.52
C LYS A 161 -1.57 -5.77 -14.35
N PHE A 162 -2.04 -7.03 -14.38
CA PHE A 162 -2.81 -7.63 -13.29
C PHE A 162 -2.00 -7.64 -11.99
N VAL A 163 -0.79 -8.20 -12.01
CA VAL A 163 0.04 -8.27 -10.80
C VAL A 163 0.45 -6.89 -10.31
N ASN A 164 0.66 -5.92 -11.20
CA ASN A 164 0.91 -4.53 -10.79
C ASN A 164 -0.28 -3.91 -10.07
N LYS A 165 -1.50 -4.18 -10.55
CA LYS A 165 -2.75 -3.65 -9.98
C LYS A 165 -3.06 -4.27 -8.62
N HIS A 166 -2.82 -5.57 -8.44
CA HIS A 166 -3.22 -6.30 -7.23
C HIS A 166 -2.08 -6.44 -6.20
N PHE A 167 -0.83 -6.45 -6.64
CA PHE A 167 0.35 -6.69 -5.79
C PHE A 167 1.37 -5.55 -5.82
N ASN A 168 0.99 -4.39 -6.39
CA ASN A 168 1.80 -3.16 -6.43
C ASN A 168 3.17 -3.28 -7.12
N SER A 169 3.41 -4.38 -7.83
CA SER A 169 4.68 -4.65 -8.52
C SER A 169 4.46 -5.56 -9.72
N LYS A 170 5.36 -5.47 -10.71
CA LYS A 170 5.36 -6.30 -11.93
C LYS A 170 6.75 -6.75 -12.39
N LYS A 171 7.74 -6.59 -11.50
CA LYS A 171 9.17 -6.72 -11.85
C LYS A 171 9.76 -8.07 -11.44
N ASN A 172 9.12 -8.77 -10.51
CA ASN A 172 9.68 -9.95 -9.88
C ASN A 172 9.25 -11.25 -10.60
N ALA A 173 9.73 -12.38 -10.08
CA ALA A 173 9.34 -13.71 -10.54
C ALA A 173 7.82 -13.86 -10.69
N PHE A 174 7.42 -14.21 -11.90
CA PHE A 174 6.05 -14.43 -12.31
C PHE A 174 5.98 -15.67 -13.19
N PHE A 175 5.16 -16.64 -12.80
CA PHE A 175 5.01 -17.92 -13.47
C PHE A 175 3.54 -18.26 -13.69
N SER A 176 3.23 -18.79 -14.87
CA SER A 176 2.03 -19.60 -15.10
C SER A 176 2.33 -21.03 -14.69
N CYS A 177 1.55 -21.55 -13.75
CA CYS A 177 1.65 -22.92 -13.26
C CYS A 177 0.68 -23.81 -14.04
N SER A 178 0.93 -23.88 -15.35
CA SER A 178 0.23 -24.72 -16.31
C SER A 178 1.25 -25.16 -17.35
N PRO A 179 1.38 -26.46 -17.67
CA PRO A 179 2.36 -26.92 -18.65
C PRO A 179 2.23 -26.16 -19.98
N PRO A 180 3.32 -25.61 -20.54
CA PRO A 180 3.28 -24.82 -21.78
C PRO A 180 2.66 -25.58 -22.97
N ASP A 181 3.01 -26.86 -23.11
CA ASP A 181 2.48 -27.76 -24.14
C ASP A 181 1.08 -28.34 -23.80
N GLY A 182 0.54 -27.95 -22.64
CA GLY A 182 -0.70 -28.45 -22.07
C GLY A 182 -0.55 -29.73 -21.26
N ALA A 183 -1.31 -29.82 -20.16
CA ALA A 183 -1.35 -31.04 -19.38
C ALA A 183 -2.22 -32.12 -20.06
N GLY A 184 -1.73 -33.35 -20.03
CA GLY A 184 -2.45 -34.53 -20.50
C GLY A 184 -1.98 -35.81 -19.81
N PRO A 185 -2.60 -36.96 -20.13
CA PRO A 185 -2.25 -38.25 -19.49
C PRO A 185 -0.81 -38.73 -19.69
N GLU A 186 -0.06 -38.10 -20.60
CA GLU A 186 1.35 -38.40 -20.89
C GLU A 186 2.31 -37.39 -20.24
N SER A 187 1.81 -36.33 -19.59
CA SER A 187 2.62 -35.35 -18.90
C SER A 187 3.34 -36.01 -17.71
N THR A 188 4.67 -35.93 -17.69
CA THR A 188 5.50 -36.54 -16.64
C THR A 188 6.04 -35.54 -15.62
N VAL A 189 6.02 -34.25 -15.95
CA VAL A 189 6.40 -33.14 -15.07
C VAL A 189 5.17 -32.24 -14.96
N LEU A 190 4.78 -31.92 -13.73
CA LEU A 190 3.58 -31.13 -13.44
C LEU A 190 3.95 -29.98 -12.49
N PRO A 191 3.19 -28.87 -12.48
CA PRO A 191 3.45 -27.76 -11.58
C PRO A 191 2.96 -28.03 -10.16
N SER A 192 3.40 -29.14 -9.57
CA SER A 192 3.02 -29.64 -8.24
C SER A 192 3.71 -28.94 -7.07
N LEU A 193 4.70 -28.10 -7.35
CA LEU A 193 5.66 -27.54 -6.37
C LEU A 193 6.53 -28.58 -5.66
N GLU A 194 6.70 -29.77 -6.27
CA GLU A 194 7.74 -30.71 -5.86
C GLU A 194 9.14 -30.13 -6.12
N TYR A 195 10.08 -30.40 -5.23
CA TYR A 195 11.48 -30.03 -5.44
C TYR A 195 12.19 -31.05 -6.32
N LEU A 196 12.50 -30.66 -7.56
CA LEU A 196 13.10 -31.50 -8.60
C LEU A 196 14.63 -31.34 -8.70
N GLY A 197 15.23 -30.57 -7.80
CA GLY A 197 16.66 -30.21 -7.80
C GLY A 197 16.88 -28.76 -8.23
N THR A 198 18.13 -28.39 -8.51
CA THR A 198 18.55 -27.00 -8.73
C THR A 198 18.63 -26.58 -10.20
N ALA A 199 18.25 -27.45 -11.14
CA ALA A 199 18.32 -27.14 -12.57
C ALA A 199 16.96 -26.64 -13.05
N SER A 200 16.88 -25.44 -13.66
CA SER A 200 15.64 -24.88 -14.23
C SER A 200 15.00 -25.82 -15.25
N SER A 201 15.81 -26.52 -16.05
CA SER A 201 15.37 -27.49 -17.06
C SER A 201 14.54 -28.65 -16.48
N SER A 202 14.57 -28.87 -15.17
CA SER A 202 13.71 -29.87 -14.51
C SER A 202 12.28 -29.38 -14.30
N TYR A 203 12.01 -28.09 -14.47
CA TYR A 203 10.74 -27.42 -14.21
C TYR A 203 10.10 -26.81 -15.47
N GLU A 204 10.88 -26.55 -16.52
CA GLU A 204 10.43 -25.87 -17.76
C GLU A 204 9.25 -26.56 -18.46
N ASP A 205 9.10 -27.89 -18.34
CA ASP A 205 7.95 -28.63 -18.89
C ASP A 205 6.64 -28.39 -18.10
N ALA A 206 6.73 -27.89 -16.87
CA ALA A 206 5.61 -27.71 -15.95
C ALA A 206 5.18 -26.25 -15.75
N TYR A 207 6.11 -25.31 -15.87
CA TYR A 207 5.89 -23.89 -15.60
C TYR A 207 6.30 -23.05 -16.81
N GLU A 208 5.51 -22.02 -17.10
CA GLU A 208 5.85 -21.01 -18.09
C GLU A 208 6.25 -19.72 -17.36
N ILE A 209 7.47 -19.23 -17.58
CA ILE A 209 7.88 -17.93 -17.04
C ILE A 209 7.13 -16.80 -17.78
N LYS A 210 6.70 -15.79 -17.03
CA LYS A 210 5.96 -14.60 -17.52
C LYS A 210 6.68 -13.29 -17.23
N SER A 211 7.88 -13.39 -16.66
CA SER A 211 8.72 -12.30 -16.16
C SER A 211 10.12 -12.36 -16.74
N ASP A 212 10.28 -13.01 -17.88
CA ASP A 212 11.49 -12.94 -18.69
C ASP A 212 11.68 -11.54 -19.26
N ASP A 213 12.94 -11.27 -19.62
CA ASP A 213 13.40 -10.04 -20.25
C ASP A 213 14.34 -10.44 -21.40
N GLU A 214 13.91 -10.19 -22.63
CA GLU A 214 14.68 -10.52 -23.83
C GLU A 214 16.00 -9.73 -23.92
N GLU A 215 16.08 -8.56 -23.25
CA GLU A 215 17.28 -7.72 -23.22
C GLU A 215 18.27 -8.16 -22.12
N ASP A 216 17.77 -8.73 -21.02
CA ASP A 216 18.58 -9.23 -19.90
C ASP A 216 18.23 -10.69 -19.50
N PRO A 217 18.94 -11.68 -20.07
CA PRO A 217 18.77 -13.09 -19.72
C PRO A 217 19.08 -13.44 -18.26
N THR A 218 19.72 -12.54 -17.48
CA THR A 218 20.00 -12.80 -16.06
C THR A 218 18.74 -12.72 -15.19
N VAL A 219 17.72 -11.99 -15.66
CA VAL A 219 16.40 -11.87 -15.01
C VAL A 219 15.70 -13.22 -14.98
N GLU A 220 15.61 -13.90 -16.13
CA GLU A 220 15.02 -15.24 -16.21
C GLU A 220 15.72 -16.24 -15.28
N ILE A 221 17.06 -16.24 -15.27
CA ILE A 221 17.86 -17.13 -14.40
C ILE A 221 17.55 -16.85 -12.92
N ALA A 222 17.47 -15.57 -12.52
CA ALA A 222 17.15 -15.19 -11.16
C ALA A 222 15.75 -15.69 -10.77
N HIS A 223 14.75 -15.45 -11.60
CA HIS A 223 13.37 -15.84 -11.31
C HIS A 223 13.17 -17.36 -11.23
N TRP A 224 13.85 -18.15 -12.08
CA TRP A 224 13.87 -19.60 -11.94
C TRP A 224 14.47 -20.05 -10.60
N ASN A 225 15.57 -19.43 -10.16
CA ASN A 225 16.16 -19.76 -8.86
C ASN A 225 15.21 -19.47 -7.70
N GLU A 226 14.40 -18.41 -7.79
CA GLU A 226 13.39 -18.08 -6.78
C GLU A 226 12.26 -19.12 -6.70
N LEU A 227 11.75 -19.60 -7.84
CA LEU A 227 10.78 -20.70 -7.86
C LEU A 227 11.38 -21.98 -7.28
N ILE A 228 12.62 -22.29 -7.63
CA ILE A 228 13.35 -23.46 -7.11
C ILE A 228 13.54 -23.33 -5.59
N GLU A 229 13.84 -22.13 -5.08
CA GLU A 229 13.94 -21.87 -3.64
C GLU A 229 12.60 -22.10 -2.93
N LEU A 230 11.50 -21.59 -3.48
CA LEU A 230 10.15 -21.87 -2.98
C LEU A 230 9.90 -23.38 -2.85
N THR A 231 10.11 -24.14 -3.93
CA THR A 231 9.89 -25.59 -3.90
C THR A 231 10.81 -26.29 -2.90
N ASN A 232 12.07 -25.88 -2.78
CA ASN A 232 13.00 -26.44 -1.81
C ASN A 232 12.55 -26.19 -0.36
N ILE A 233 12.19 -24.95 -0.02
CA ILE A 233 11.73 -24.58 1.33
C ILE A 233 10.44 -25.30 1.68
N LEU A 234 9.46 -25.32 0.77
CA LEU A 234 8.20 -26.04 0.97
C LEU A 234 8.43 -27.52 1.30
N ASN A 235 9.33 -28.18 0.56
CA ASN A 235 9.54 -29.62 0.69
C ASN A 235 10.47 -30.01 1.83
N ASN A 236 11.46 -29.16 2.16
CA ASN A 236 12.59 -29.51 3.02
C ASN A 236 12.77 -28.59 4.25
N ASP A 237 12.12 -27.43 4.30
CA ASP A 237 12.28 -26.41 5.36
C ASP A 237 10.97 -25.67 5.67
N ILE A 238 9.94 -26.44 6.04
CA ILE A 238 8.58 -25.93 6.27
C ILE A 238 8.50 -24.86 7.39
N GLU A 239 9.49 -24.78 8.28
CA GLU A 239 9.55 -23.76 9.34
C GLU A 239 9.78 -22.35 8.78
N ASN A 240 10.37 -22.24 7.59
CA ASN A 240 10.68 -20.97 6.92
C ASN A 240 9.74 -20.66 5.75
N ILE A 241 8.64 -21.39 5.59
CA ILE A 241 7.73 -21.26 4.44
C ILE A 241 7.10 -19.87 4.30
N GLU A 242 6.79 -19.20 5.42
CA GLU A 242 6.24 -17.84 5.41
C GLU A 242 7.23 -16.81 4.86
N ASN A 243 8.52 -17.13 4.69
CA ASN A 243 9.49 -16.21 4.08
C ASN A 243 9.43 -16.20 2.55
N VAL A 244 8.79 -17.21 1.92
CA VAL A 244 8.82 -17.39 0.46
C VAL A 244 7.45 -17.55 -0.18
N ILE A 245 6.39 -17.79 0.60
CA ILE A 245 5.02 -17.79 0.09
C ILE A 245 4.08 -17.17 1.12
N ASP A 246 3.07 -16.48 0.61
CA ASP A 246 1.92 -16.06 1.39
C ASP A 246 1.07 -17.30 1.75
N VAL A 247 1.30 -17.82 2.96
CA VAL A 247 0.67 -19.08 3.42
C VAL A 247 -0.84 -18.93 3.56
N ASP A 248 -1.35 -17.78 4.01
CA ASP A 248 -2.80 -17.61 4.18
C ASP A 248 -3.50 -17.62 2.82
N MET A 249 -2.96 -16.88 1.85
CA MET A 249 -3.52 -16.87 0.50
C MET A 249 -3.40 -18.23 -0.21
N ALA A 250 -2.32 -18.98 0.03
CA ALA A 250 -2.20 -20.36 -0.44
C ALA A 250 -3.27 -21.29 0.18
N ILE A 251 -3.56 -21.13 1.47
CA ILE A 251 -4.62 -21.88 2.16
C ILE A 251 -6.01 -21.51 1.60
N TRP A 252 -6.28 -20.24 1.32
CA TRP A 252 -7.52 -19.81 0.65
C TRP A 252 -7.68 -20.48 -0.71
N MET A 253 -6.65 -20.46 -1.56
CA MET A 253 -6.66 -21.13 -2.86
C MET A 253 -7.00 -22.63 -2.74
N LEU A 254 -6.36 -23.33 -1.80
CA LEU A 254 -6.59 -24.77 -1.57
C LEU A 254 -8.03 -25.04 -1.09
N ALA A 255 -8.54 -24.22 -0.16
CA ALA A 255 -9.90 -24.36 0.35
C ALA A 255 -10.96 -24.06 -0.73
N LEU A 256 -10.78 -22.99 -1.50
CA LEU A 256 -11.68 -22.61 -2.60
C LEU A 256 -11.76 -23.70 -3.67
N ASN A 257 -10.61 -24.23 -4.10
CA ASN A 257 -10.59 -25.33 -5.06
C ASN A 257 -11.37 -26.54 -4.57
N ASN A 258 -11.24 -26.91 -3.29
CA ASN A 258 -11.90 -28.09 -2.75
C ASN A 258 -13.41 -27.86 -2.51
N VAL A 259 -13.80 -26.73 -1.91
CA VAL A 259 -15.21 -26.39 -1.66
C VAL A 259 -15.99 -26.37 -2.96
N LEU A 260 -15.44 -25.74 -4.00
CA LEU A 260 -16.08 -25.60 -5.32
C LEU A 260 -15.95 -26.86 -6.19
N VAL A 261 -15.28 -27.92 -5.71
CA VAL A 261 -15.00 -29.13 -6.50
C VAL A 261 -14.32 -28.75 -7.83
N ASN A 262 -13.36 -27.83 -7.77
CA ASN A 262 -12.53 -27.42 -8.90
C ASN A 262 -11.31 -28.34 -8.97
N LEU A 263 -11.45 -29.47 -9.66
CA LEU A 263 -10.40 -30.48 -9.77
C LEU A 263 -9.50 -30.29 -11.00
N ASP A 264 -9.81 -29.38 -11.93
CA ASP A 264 -8.82 -28.98 -12.93
C ASP A 264 -8.01 -27.81 -12.39
N SER A 265 -7.30 -28.08 -11.30
CA SER A 265 -6.57 -27.10 -10.50
C SER A 265 -5.38 -27.78 -9.80
N TYR A 266 -4.72 -27.06 -8.88
CA TYR A 266 -3.67 -27.62 -8.03
C TYR A 266 -4.08 -28.93 -7.33
N ILE A 267 -5.33 -29.06 -6.88
CA ILE A 267 -5.77 -30.22 -6.07
C ILE A 267 -6.20 -31.44 -6.91
N GLY A 268 -6.07 -31.39 -8.23
CA GLY A 268 -6.43 -32.51 -9.10
C GLY A 268 -5.26 -33.14 -9.83
N GLU A 269 -5.59 -34.02 -10.78
CA GLU A 269 -4.63 -34.88 -11.50
C GLU A 269 -3.40 -34.12 -12.02
N PHE A 270 -3.61 -32.96 -12.63
CA PHE A 270 -2.58 -32.20 -13.34
C PHE A 270 -1.90 -31.11 -12.50
N LYS A 271 -2.38 -30.85 -11.27
CA LYS A 271 -1.84 -29.81 -10.38
C LYS A 271 -1.67 -28.43 -11.04
N GLN A 272 -2.56 -28.03 -11.94
CA GLN A 272 -2.36 -26.87 -12.85
C GLN A 272 -3.33 -25.71 -12.57
N ASN A 273 -3.44 -24.76 -13.50
CA ASN A 273 -4.43 -23.68 -13.52
C ASN A 273 -4.35 -22.73 -12.31
N TYR A 274 -3.12 -22.33 -11.99
CA TYR A 274 -2.84 -21.21 -11.09
C TYR A 274 -1.62 -20.44 -11.59
N TYR A 275 -1.38 -19.26 -11.03
CA TYR A 275 -0.17 -18.47 -11.25
C TYR A 275 0.54 -18.25 -9.91
N LEU A 276 1.83 -17.97 -9.98
CA LEU A 276 2.64 -17.53 -8.84
C LEU A 276 3.33 -16.21 -9.20
N TYR A 277 3.12 -15.18 -8.38
CA TYR A 277 3.82 -13.90 -8.48
C TYR A 277 4.57 -13.60 -7.19
N LYS A 278 5.86 -13.30 -7.24
CA LYS A 278 6.65 -12.91 -6.07
C LYS A 278 6.47 -11.42 -5.79
N ASP A 279 5.98 -11.04 -4.63
CA ASP A 279 5.85 -9.64 -4.25
C ASP A 279 7.20 -9.01 -3.84
N ASP A 280 7.21 -7.70 -3.59
CA ASP A 280 8.41 -6.95 -3.19
C ASP A 280 8.88 -7.29 -1.76
N ASN A 281 8.17 -8.19 -1.05
CA ASN A 281 8.53 -8.71 0.28
C ASN A 281 9.05 -10.15 0.24
N ASN A 282 9.35 -10.64 -0.97
CA ASN A 282 9.85 -11.98 -1.23
C ASN A 282 8.86 -13.12 -1.03
N GLN A 283 7.56 -12.84 -0.95
CA GLN A 283 6.53 -13.87 -0.85
C GLN A 283 5.86 -14.12 -2.19
N PHE A 284 5.86 -15.37 -2.65
CA PHE A 284 4.99 -15.79 -3.74
C PHE A 284 3.52 -15.71 -3.34
N LYS A 285 2.71 -15.17 -4.24
CA LYS A 285 1.29 -14.94 -4.13
C LYS A 285 0.58 -15.78 -5.20
N PRO A 286 -0.14 -16.87 -4.81
CA PRO A 286 -0.90 -17.66 -5.76
C PRO A 286 -2.15 -16.95 -6.29
N VAL A 287 -2.47 -17.13 -7.58
CA VAL A 287 -3.69 -16.62 -8.20
C VAL A 287 -4.41 -17.75 -8.93
N MET A 288 -5.70 -17.94 -8.66
CA MET A 288 -6.51 -18.99 -9.29
C MET A 288 -6.83 -18.64 -10.75
N TRP A 289 -6.76 -19.65 -11.64
CA TRP A 289 -7.01 -19.50 -13.07
C TRP A 289 -7.89 -20.62 -13.62
N ASP A 290 -8.49 -20.39 -14.80
CA ASP A 290 -9.27 -21.35 -15.60
C ASP A 290 -10.34 -22.11 -14.79
N LEU A 291 -11.26 -21.35 -14.18
CA LEU A 291 -12.28 -21.89 -13.29
C LEU A 291 -13.50 -22.49 -14.02
N ASN A 292 -13.45 -22.64 -15.35
CA ASN A 292 -14.57 -23.12 -16.15
C ASN A 292 -15.02 -24.54 -15.77
N MET A 293 -14.08 -25.37 -15.30
CA MET A 293 -14.37 -26.74 -14.87
C MET A 293 -14.66 -26.92 -13.37
N SER A 294 -14.87 -25.81 -12.66
CA SER A 294 -15.40 -25.80 -11.29
C SER A 294 -16.78 -26.49 -11.21
N PHE A 295 -17.26 -26.73 -9.99
CA PHE A 295 -18.53 -27.42 -9.75
C PHE A 295 -18.56 -28.82 -10.39
N GLY A 296 -17.42 -29.51 -10.35
CA GLY A 296 -17.31 -30.94 -10.62
C GLY A 296 -17.49 -31.35 -12.08
N THR A 297 -17.22 -30.49 -13.06
CA THR A 297 -17.21 -30.93 -14.48
C THR A 297 -15.89 -31.59 -14.89
N PHE A 298 -14.82 -31.34 -14.13
CA PHE A 298 -13.63 -32.20 -14.06
C PHE A 298 -13.71 -33.14 -12.85
N SER A 299 -13.19 -34.36 -12.97
CA SER A 299 -13.43 -35.44 -11.99
C SER A 299 -12.17 -36.14 -11.48
N MET A 300 -10.99 -35.86 -12.00
CA MET A 300 -9.78 -36.62 -11.67
C MET A 300 -9.08 -36.00 -10.46
N THR A 301 -8.94 -36.75 -9.36
CA THR A 301 -8.37 -36.22 -8.10
C THR A 301 -6.85 -36.24 -8.07
N GLY A 302 -6.18 -37.04 -8.89
CA GLY A 302 -4.73 -37.26 -8.77
C GLY A 302 -4.31 -38.29 -7.74
N GLU A 303 -5.24 -38.89 -6.98
CA GLU A 303 -4.90 -39.95 -6.02
C GLU A 303 -4.45 -41.22 -6.75
N SER A 304 -3.23 -41.70 -6.48
CA SER A 304 -2.80 -43.00 -6.98
C SER A 304 -3.57 -44.13 -6.29
N SER A 305 -4.08 -45.12 -7.03
CA SER A 305 -4.57 -46.35 -6.42
C SER A 305 -3.37 -47.13 -5.85
N THR A 306 -3.03 -46.88 -4.59
CA THR A 306 -2.05 -47.61 -3.77
C THR A 306 -0.72 -47.97 -4.45
N GLY A 307 0.27 -47.10 -4.31
CA GLY A 307 1.69 -47.48 -4.26
C GLY A 307 2.38 -47.68 -5.62
N GLY A 308 3.07 -46.64 -6.08
CA GLY A 308 4.25 -46.78 -6.94
C GLY A 308 4.32 -45.81 -8.12
N GLY A 309 5.00 -44.68 -7.92
CA GLY A 309 5.55 -43.83 -9.00
C GLY A 309 4.53 -43.14 -9.92
N PRO A 310 4.98 -42.15 -10.73
CA PRO A 310 4.11 -41.45 -11.66
C PRO A 310 3.54 -42.44 -12.68
N GLY A 311 2.22 -42.66 -12.60
CA GLY A 311 1.51 -43.58 -13.46
C GLY A 311 1.26 -42.97 -14.84
N GLY A 312 2.03 -43.37 -15.85
CA GLY A 312 1.56 -43.33 -17.25
C GLY A 312 0.90 -44.66 -17.65
N PRO A 313 0.38 -44.81 -18.88
CA PRO A 313 -0.52 -43.94 -19.63
C PRO A 313 -1.91 -44.59 -19.76
N GLY A 314 -2.98 -43.83 -19.48
CA GLY A 314 -4.36 -44.24 -19.74
C GLY A 314 -4.88 -43.57 -21.02
N GLY A 315 -4.85 -44.29 -22.14
CA GLY A 315 -5.29 -43.78 -23.44
C GLY A 315 -6.77 -43.39 -23.48
N GLY A 316 -7.04 -42.10 -23.64
CA GLY A 316 -8.32 -41.53 -24.06
C GLY A 316 -8.07 -40.60 -25.25
N GLY A 317 -8.73 -40.85 -26.38
CA GLY A 317 -8.57 -40.04 -27.59
C GLY A 317 -9.02 -38.58 -27.40
N PRO A 318 -8.68 -37.71 -28.37
CA PRO A 318 -8.97 -36.27 -28.28
C PRO A 318 -10.48 -36.03 -28.38
N GLY A 319 -11.07 -35.39 -27.37
CA GLY A 319 -12.45 -34.87 -27.47
C GLY A 319 -13.39 -35.01 -26.27
N GLY A 320 -12.91 -35.27 -25.04
CA GLY A 320 -13.79 -35.18 -23.87
C GLY A 320 -13.03 -35.13 -22.53
N PRO A 321 -13.62 -34.54 -21.47
CA PRO A 321 -13.03 -34.60 -20.14
C PRO A 321 -12.91 -36.07 -19.72
N GLY A 322 -11.73 -36.43 -19.22
CA GLY A 322 -11.20 -37.79 -19.11
C GLY A 322 -12.18 -38.85 -18.60
N GLY A 323 -12.17 -40.00 -19.26
CA GLY A 323 -12.84 -41.22 -18.79
C GLY A 323 -12.10 -41.87 -17.61
N PRO A 324 -12.67 -42.93 -17.01
CA PRO A 324 -12.24 -43.43 -15.72
C PRO A 324 -10.90 -44.19 -15.81
N GLY A 325 -9.81 -43.47 -15.52
CA GLY A 325 -8.71 -44.02 -14.73
C GLY A 325 -9.19 -44.22 -13.28
N ASN A 326 -8.61 -45.17 -12.57
CA ASN A 326 -9.13 -45.76 -11.31
C ASN A 326 -9.13 -44.81 -10.08
N SER A 327 -9.11 -43.49 -10.29
CA SER A 327 -8.99 -42.38 -9.33
C SER A 327 -9.98 -41.21 -9.58
N GLY A 328 -10.95 -41.36 -10.48
CA GLY A 328 -11.91 -40.30 -10.83
C GLY A 328 -13.26 -40.36 -10.10
N LEU A 329 -13.81 -39.21 -9.71
CA LEU A 329 -15.16 -39.05 -9.15
C LEU A 329 -16.23 -39.16 -10.26
N SER A 330 -16.75 -40.37 -10.46
CA SER A 330 -17.56 -40.70 -11.64
C SER A 330 -19.01 -40.17 -11.62
N THR A 331 -19.55 -39.88 -10.44
CA THR A 331 -20.94 -39.43 -10.28
C THR A 331 -21.03 -38.12 -9.51
N THR A 332 -22.15 -37.39 -9.64
CA THR A 332 -22.44 -36.19 -8.82
C THR A 332 -22.37 -36.49 -7.32
N THR A 333 -22.84 -37.67 -6.89
CA THR A 333 -22.75 -38.11 -5.49
C THR A 333 -21.30 -38.32 -5.04
N ASP A 334 -20.43 -38.88 -5.89
CA ASP A 334 -19.00 -39.03 -5.54
C ASP A 334 -18.34 -37.65 -5.41
N LYS A 335 -18.66 -36.74 -6.33
CA LYS A 335 -18.17 -35.34 -6.33
C LYS A 335 -18.62 -34.56 -5.10
N ALA A 336 -19.88 -34.73 -4.70
CA ALA A 336 -20.42 -34.13 -3.48
C ALA A 336 -19.73 -34.64 -2.20
N LYS A 337 -19.15 -35.85 -2.26
CA LYS A 337 -18.45 -36.51 -1.14
C LYS A 337 -16.93 -36.40 -1.23
N LEU A 338 -16.40 -35.49 -2.06
CA LEU A 338 -14.98 -35.20 -2.10
C LEU A 338 -14.46 -34.91 -0.69
N ASP A 339 -13.38 -35.58 -0.29
CA ASP A 339 -12.78 -35.38 1.02
C ASP A 339 -12.25 -33.93 1.12
N HIS A 340 -12.60 -33.21 2.20
CA HIS A 340 -12.09 -31.87 2.43
C HIS A 340 -10.60 -31.87 2.80
N LEU A 341 -10.01 -33.02 3.12
CA LEU A 341 -8.57 -33.23 3.36
C LEU A 341 -7.89 -34.03 2.25
N LEU A 342 -8.46 -34.02 1.04
CA LEU A 342 -7.83 -34.62 -0.14
C LEU A 342 -6.34 -34.25 -0.21
N HIS A 343 -5.47 -35.25 -0.35
CA HIS A 343 -4.00 -35.15 -0.41
C HIS A 343 -3.24 -34.84 0.89
N ILE A 344 -3.88 -34.88 2.07
CA ILE A 344 -3.20 -34.57 3.35
C ILE A 344 -1.95 -35.43 3.61
N ASN A 345 -1.88 -36.64 3.05
CA ASN A 345 -0.74 -37.56 3.19
C ASN A 345 -0.09 -37.89 1.83
N ASP A 346 -0.26 -37.04 0.81
CA ASP A 346 0.30 -37.24 -0.52
C ASP A 346 1.49 -36.30 -0.77
N ASP A 347 2.69 -36.88 -0.90
CA ASP A 347 3.91 -36.13 -1.20
C ASP A 347 3.92 -35.56 -2.63
N GLY A 348 3.03 -36.02 -3.53
CA GLY A 348 2.82 -35.46 -4.87
C GLY A 348 2.01 -34.16 -4.89
N PHE A 349 1.52 -33.72 -3.73
CA PHE A 349 0.84 -32.44 -3.52
C PHE A 349 1.47 -31.68 -2.35
N PRO A 350 2.77 -31.34 -2.42
CA PRO A 350 3.52 -30.82 -1.29
C PRO A 350 2.96 -29.52 -0.72
N LEU A 351 2.34 -28.65 -1.52
CA LEU A 351 1.71 -27.44 -1.00
C LEU A 351 0.59 -27.78 -0.01
N PHE A 352 -0.23 -28.78 -0.31
CA PHE A 352 -1.28 -29.20 0.60
C PHE A 352 -0.72 -30.03 1.76
N SER A 353 0.02 -31.11 1.47
CA SER A 353 0.45 -32.07 2.50
C SER A 353 1.43 -31.45 3.51
N LYS A 354 2.36 -30.59 3.08
CA LYS A 354 3.33 -29.95 3.99
C LYS A 354 2.67 -28.86 4.83
N LEU A 355 1.80 -28.03 4.26
CA LEU A 355 1.07 -27.02 5.04
C LEU A 355 0.12 -27.69 6.04
N MET A 356 -0.63 -28.72 5.63
CA MET A 356 -1.56 -29.42 6.53
C MET A 356 -0.88 -30.24 7.63
N ALA A 357 0.42 -30.54 7.49
CA ALA A 357 1.21 -31.14 8.55
C ALA A 357 1.52 -30.16 9.70
N VAL A 358 1.44 -28.84 9.45
CA VAL A 358 1.55 -27.81 10.48
C VAL A 358 0.18 -27.61 11.14
N PRO A 359 0.00 -27.92 12.45
CA PRO A 359 -1.32 -27.93 13.07
C PRO A 359 -2.08 -26.59 12.98
N LYS A 360 -1.37 -25.47 13.10
CA LYS A 360 -1.94 -24.12 12.96
C LYS A 360 -2.52 -23.89 11.56
N TYR A 361 -1.74 -24.19 10.51
CA TYR A 361 -2.20 -24.05 9.11
C TYR A 361 -3.38 -24.97 8.79
N LYS A 362 -3.42 -26.18 9.35
CA LYS A 362 -4.60 -27.04 9.23
C LYS A 362 -5.85 -26.40 9.86
N ARG A 363 -5.72 -25.77 11.04
CA ARG A 363 -6.84 -25.08 11.69
C ARG A 363 -7.28 -23.82 10.94
N MET A 364 -6.34 -23.08 10.36
CA MET A 364 -6.62 -21.96 9.43
C MET A 364 -7.38 -22.46 8.19
N TYR A 365 -6.92 -23.54 7.56
CA TYR A 365 -7.60 -24.16 6.43
C TYR A 365 -9.04 -24.54 6.74
N LEU A 366 -9.28 -25.21 7.88
CA LEU A 366 -10.63 -25.57 8.29
C LEU A 366 -11.51 -24.34 8.57
N ALA A 367 -10.93 -23.24 9.10
CA ALA A 367 -11.64 -21.98 9.30
C ALA A 367 -12.05 -21.35 7.97
N HIS A 368 -11.10 -21.16 7.04
CA HIS A 368 -11.32 -20.62 5.70
C HIS A 368 -12.35 -21.44 4.92
N TYR A 369 -12.19 -22.76 4.94
CA TYR A 369 -13.11 -23.70 4.33
C TYR A 369 -14.53 -23.53 4.87
N LYS A 370 -14.68 -23.45 6.19
CA LYS A 370 -15.98 -23.27 6.85
C LYS A 370 -16.60 -21.91 6.50
N THR A 371 -15.81 -20.85 6.39
CA THR A 371 -16.26 -19.52 5.92
C THR A 371 -16.86 -19.62 4.52
N ILE A 372 -16.15 -20.19 3.54
CA ILE A 372 -16.65 -20.35 2.16
C ILE A 372 -17.92 -21.21 2.14
N LEU A 373 -17.92 -22.33 2.87
CA LEU A 373 -19.07 -23.23 2.98
C LEU A 373 -20.30 -22.52 3.52
N ILE A 374 -20.16 -21.66 4.53
CA ILE A 374 -21.28 -20.94 5.14
C ILE A 374 -21.78 -19.83 4.23
N GLU A 375 -20.87 -18.98 3.75
CA GLU A 375 -21.17 -17.76 3.03
C GLU A 375 -21.55 -17.95 1.56
N ASN A 376 -21.15 -19.07 0.95
CA ASN A 376 -21.41 -19.27 -0.47
C ASN A 376 -22.23 -20.51 -0.79
N ILE A 377 -22.12 -21.59 0.00
CA ILE A 377 -22.72 -22.88 -0.34
C ILE A 377 -23.98 -23.17 0.48
N SER A 378 -23.88 -23.22 1.80
CA SER A 378 -25.00 -23.58 2.69
C SER A 378 -26.11 -22.52 2.72
N ASN A 379 -25.76 -21.25 2.51
CA ASN A 379 -26.72 -20.16 2.35
C ASN A 379 -27.28 -20.04 0.92
N SER A 380 -26.83 -20.90 -0.01
CA SER A 380 -27.23 -20.93 -1.42
C SER A 380 -26.85 -19.69 -2.25
N ASN A 381 -25.83 -18.91 -1.86
CA ASN A 381 -25.38 -17.76 -2.67
C ASN A 381 -24.95 -18.16 -4.08
N TYR A 382 -24.22 -19.28 -4.23
CA TYR A 382 -23.83 -19.82 -5.55
C TYR A 382 -25.03 -19.99 -6.50
N LEU A 383 -26.18 -20.37 -5.95
CA LEU A 383 -27.40 -20.60 -6.72
C LEU A 383 -28.08 -19.28 -7.09
N THR A 384 -28.06 -18.28 -6.20
CA THR A 384 -28.52 -16.93 -6.52
C THR A 384 -27.72 -16.36 -7.69
N LEU A 385 -26.39 -16.36 -7.60
CA LEU A 385 -25.49 -15.90 -8.66
C LEU A 385 -25.75 -16.64 -9.98
N ALA A 386 -25.83 -17.98 -9.94
CA ALA A 386 -26.08 -18.78 -11.13
C ALA A 386 -27.40 -18.40 -11.84
N ASN A 387 -28.50 -18.23 -11.09
CA ASN A 387 -29.79 -17.86 -11.68
C ASN A 387 -29.79 -16.42 -12.23
N ASP A 388 -29.13 -15.49 -11.53
CA ASP A 388 -29.02 -14.11 -11.98
C ASP A 388 -28.22 -14.03 -13.28
N TYR A 389 -27.09 -14.73 -13.35
CA TYR A 389 -26.24 -14.76 -14.55
C TYR A 389 -26.94 -15.45 -15.72
N GLN A 390 -27.64 -16.57 -15.49
CA GLN A 390 -28.48 -17.18 -16.53
C GLN A 390 -29.55 -16.22 -17.05
N SER A 391 -30.16 -15.43 -16.17
CA SER A 391 -31.17 -14.45 -16.55
C SER A 391 -30.60 -13.34 -17.43
N ILE A 392 -29.38 -12.88 -17.12
CA ILE A 392 -28.65 -11.88 -17.92
C ILE A 392 -28.37 -12.42 -19.32
N ILE A 393 -27.88 -13.67 -19.42
CA ILE A 393 -27.38 -14.21 -20.70
C ILE A 393 -28.39 -15.01 -21.54
N ALA A 394 -29.58 -15.31 -21.02
CA ALA A 394 -30.53 -16.21 -21.68
C ALA A 394 -30.81 -15.85 -23.15
N THR A 395 -31.00 -14.56 -23.44
CA THR A 395 -31.26 -14.10 -24.81
C THR A 395 -30.05 -14.32 -25.73
N ALA A 396 -28.84 -14.08 -25.22
CA ALA A 396 -27.60 -14.26 -25.97
C ALA A 396 -27.30 -15.75 -26.21
N VAL A 397 -27.54 -16.61 -25.21
CA VAL A 397 -27.44 -18.07 -25.38
C VAL A 397 -28.41 -18.56 -26.45
N THR A 398 -29.67 -18.11 -26.46
CA THR A 398 -30.63 -18.50 -27.50
C THR A 398 -30.18 -18.03 -28.90
N ALA A 399 -29.57 -16.84 -29.00
CA ALA A 399 -29.08 -16.28 -30.26
C ALA A 399 -27.81 -16.99 -30.79
N ASP A 400 -27.01 -17.59 -29.90
CA ASP A 400 -25.84 -18.36 -30.27
C ASP A 400 -26.23 -19.64 -31.03
N THR A 401 -25.92 -19.69 -32.33
CA THR A 401 -26.17 -20.85 -33.19
C THR A 401 -25.04 -21.87 -33.19
N ASN A 402 -23.88 -21.54 -32.62
CA ASN A 402 -22.69 -22.39 -32.57
C ASN A 402 -22.44 -22.93 -31.14
N LYS A 403 -23.37 -22.74 -30.21
CA LYS A 403 -23.27 -23.27 -28.85
C LYS A 403 -23.23 -24.81 -28.83
N PHE A 404 -22.45 -25.35 -27.90
CA PHE A 404 -22.30 -26.79 -27.70
C PHE A 404 -23.50 -27.45 -27.02
N TYR A 405 -24.33 -26.66 -26.32
CA TYR A 405 -25.41 -27.15 -25.47
C TYR A 405 -26.76 -26.55 -25.87
N THR A 406 -27.82 -27.32 -25.71
CA THR A 406 -29.18 -26.86 -26.01
C THR A 406 -29.69 -25.86 -24.97
N ASP A 407 -30.68 -25.02 -25.32
CA ASP A 407 -31.31 -24.09 -24.37
C ASP A 407 -31.93 -24.83 -23.16
N ALA A 408 -32.36 -26.07 -23.37
CA ALA A 408 -32.86 -26.94 -22.31
C ALA A 408 -31.74 -27.40 -21.35
N GLN A 409 -30.54 -27.70 -21.87
CA GLN A 409 -29.37 -28.01 -21.04
C GLN A 409 -28.87 -26.78 -20.29
N PHE A 410 -28.81 -25.62 -20.95
CA PHE A 410 -28.54 -24.32 -20.33
C PHE A 410 -29.42 -24.08 -19.12
N THR A 411 -30.74 -24.01 -19.33
CA THR A 411 -31.68 -23.76 -18.24
C THR A 411 -31.72 -24.90 -17.21
N GLY A 412 -31.54 -26.15 -17.67
CA GLY A 412 -31.67 -27.35 -16.84
C GLY A 412 -30.49 -27.62 -15.93
N ASN A 413 -29.26 -27.24 -16.31
CA ASN A 413 -28.03 -27.64 -15.59
C ASN A 413 -27.79 -26.89 -14.28
N ILE A 414 -28.80 -26.15 -13.82
CA ILE A 414 -28.95 -25.72 -12.43
C ILE A 414 -29.39 -26.88 -11.52
N THR A 415 -30.28 -27.76 -11.99
CA THR A 415 -30.89 -28.83 -11.17
C THR A 415 -30.84 -30.22 -11.81
N THR A 416 -30.30 -30.33 -13.02
CA THR A 416 -30.23 -31.58 -13.77
C THR A 416 -28.80 -31.87 -14.16
N ASP A 417 -28.38 -33.10 -13.90
CA ASP A 417 -27.09 -33.62 -14.31
C ASP A 417 -27.14 -33.96 -15.81
N TYR A 418 -26.13 -33.55 -16.55
CA TYR A 418 -25.99 -33.88 -17.97
C TYR A 418 -24.68 -34.59 -18.24
N ASN A 419 -24.68 -35.50 -19.20
CA ASN A 419 -23.43 -36.12 -19.67
C ASN A 419 -22.67 -35.11 -20.54
N VAL A 420 -21.38 -34.95 -20.28
CA VAL A 420 -20.43 -34.15 -21.05
C VAL A 420 -19.21 -35.02 -21.34
N GLY A 421 -19.12 -35.51 -22.58
CA GLY A 421 -18.13 -36.54 -22.94
C GLY A 421 -18.34 -37.81 -22.10
N ASN A 422 -17.27 -38.26 -21.44
CA ASN A 422 -17.29 -39.41 -20.52
C ASN A 422 -17.57 -39.03 -19.06
N ASN A 423 -17.84 -37.75 -18.79
CA ASN A 423 -18.08 -37.24 -17.45
C ASN A 423 -19.55 -36.80 -17.28
N THR A 424 -19.95 -36.59 -16.04
CA THR A 424 -21.22 -35.94 -15.68
C THR A 424 -20.94 -34.48 -15.34
N ALA A 425 -21.58 -33.53 -16.01
CA ALA A 425 -21.71 -32.16 -15.55
C ALA A 425 -22.87 -32.07 -14.54
N PRO A 426 -22.59 -31.97 -13.23
CA PRO A 426 -23.63 -32.01 -12.22
C PRO A 426 -24.57 -30.81 -12.34
N GLY A 427 -25.86 -30.98 -12.03
CA GLY A 427 -26.71 -29.83 -11.74
C GLY A 427 -26.13 -29.07 -10.55
N LEU A 428 -25.92 -27.75 -10.66
CA LEU A 428 -25.28 -26.96 -9.58
C LEU A 428 -25.93 -27.20 -8.22
N THR A 429 -27.25 -27.18 -8.15
CA THR A 429 -28.01 -27.46 -6.91
C THR A 429 -27.85 -28.89 -6.44
N ASN A 430 -27.84 -29.88 -7.35
CA ASN A 430 -27.71 -31.29 -6.98
C ASN A 430 -26.36 -31.55 -6.31
N LEU A 431 -25.29 -31.02 -6.90
CA LEU A 431 -23.94 -31.13 -6.36
C LEU A 431 -23.83 -30.38 -5.04
N MET A 432 -24.09 -29.07 -5.06
CA MET A 432 -23.71 -28.20 -3.95
C MET A 432 -24.60 -28.37 -2.71
N SER A 433 -25.87 -28.78 -2.88
CA SER A 433 -26.73 -29.13 -1.74
C SER A 433 -26.29 -30.43 -1.05
N GLU A 434 -25.94 -31.46 -1.83
CA GLU A 434 -25.39 -32.71 -1.27
C GLU A 434 -24.01 -32.47 -0.65
N ARG A 435 -23.17 -31.67 -1.32
CA ARG A 435 -21.84 -31.25 -0.84
C ARG A 435 -21.92 -30.55 0.50
N SER A 436 -22.82 -29.57 0.62
CA SER A 436 -23.06 -28.85 1.87
C SER A 436 -23.49 -29.79 2.99
N THR A 437 -24.45 -30.67 2.71
CA THR A 437 -24.95 -31.66 3.67
C THR A 437 -23.84 -32.60 4.14
N HIS A 438 -23.01 -33.09 3.21
CA HIS A 438 -21.91 -33.98 3.51
C HIS A 438 -20.85 -33.30 4.39
N LEU A 439 -20.40 -32.10 4.01
CA LEU A 439 -19.39 -31.34 4.75
C LEU A 439 -19.87 -30.98 6.16
N LEU A 440 -21.08 -30.43 6.29
CA LEU A 440 -21.66 -30.10 7.60
C LEU A 440 -21.92 -31.33 8.48
N SER A 441 -21.84 -32.55 7.94
CA SER A 441 -21.89 -33.79 8.74
C SER A 441 -20.52 -34.26 9.24
N GLN A 442 -19.40 -33.72 8.72
CA GLN A 442 -18.07 -34.07 9.20
C GLN A 442 -17.77 -33.42 10.56
N THR A 443 -16.95 -34.08 11.36
CA THR A 443 -16.58 -33.58 12.70
C THR A 443 -15.87 -32.24 12.63
N ASP A 444 -15.01 -32.03 11.63
CA ASP A 444 -14.20 -30.82 11.49
C ASP A 444 -15.06 -29.55 11.37
N PHE A 445 -16.19 -29.63 10.66
CA PHE A 445 -17.10 -28.49 10.47
C PHE A 445 -18.15 -28.34 11.58
N ASN A 446 -18.31 -29.37 12.43
CA ASN A 446 -19.13 -29.33 13.63
C ASN A 446 -18.36 -28.87 14.87
N ASN A 447 -17.03 -28.75 14.79
CA ASN A 447 -16.24 -28.15 15.85
C ASN A 447 -16.74 -26.73 16.14
N ILE A 448 -16.85 -26.42 17.44
CA ILE A 448 -17.10 -25.07 17.90
C ILE A 448 -15.84 -24.26 17.57
N GLN A 449 -16.04 -23.15 16.87
CA GLN A 449 -14.95 -22.22 16.59
C GLN A 449 -14.79 -21.25 17.76
N PRO A 450 -13.57 -20.77 18.00
CA PRO A 450 -13.37 -19.62 18.85
C PRO A 450 -14.31 -18.48 18.42
N THR A 451 -15.04 -17.91 19.38
CA THR A 451 -15.88 -16.74 19.12
C THR A 451 -15.09 -15.50 19.44
N ILE A 452 -14.85 -14.66 18.43
CA ILE A 452 -14.15 -13.37 18.55
C ILE A 452 -15.21 -12.27 18.50
N SER A 453 -15.36 -11.49 19.57
CA SER A 453 -16.30 -10.37 19.65
C SER A 453 -15.67 -9.17 20.33
N ASP A 454 -16.39 -8.03 20.29
CA ASP A 454 -15.98 -6.79 20.96
C ASP A 454 -14.54 -6.35 20.63
N VAL A 455 -14.13 -6.55 19.37
CA VAL A 455 -12.84 -6.12 18.86
C VAL A 455 -12.76 -4.60 18.93
N GLY A 456 -11.73 -4.07 19.59
CA GLY A 456 -11.59 -2.63 19.80
C GLY A 456 -10.15 -2.18 20.03
N SER A 457 -9.97 -0.87 19.99
CA SER A 457 -8.74 -0.18 20.34
C SER A 457 -8.97 0.68 21.58
N SER A 458 -7.94 0.84 22.42
CA SER A 458 -7.96 1.75 23.56
C SER A 458 -8.16 3.22 23.15
N VAL A 459 -7.77 3.56 21.91
CA VAL A 459 -7.95 4.88 21.29
C VAL A 459 -8.48 4.71 19.87
N SER A 460 -9.63 5.30 19.56
CA SER A 460 -10.28 5.14 18.25
C SER A 460 -9.60 5.92 17.12
N ILE A 461 -8.94 7.03 17.44
CA ILE A 461 -8.17 7.86 16.52
C ILE A 461 -6.89 8.26 17.25
N PRO A 462 -5.86 7.40 17.27
CA PRO A 462 -4.58 7.71 17.90
C PRO A 462 -3.81 8.78 17.14
N THR A 463 -2.79 9.31 17.78
CA THR A 463 -1.78 10.13 17.13
C THR A 463 -0.60 9.25 16.72
N ILE A 464 0.06 9.54 15.61
CA ILE A 464 1.30 8.86 15.24
C ILE A 464 2.32 9.02 16.38
N GLY A 465 2.95 7.91 16.78
CA GLY A 465 3.80 7.74 17.94
C GLY A 465 3.08 7.17 19.18
N ASP A 466 1.74 7.17 19.21
CA ASP A 466 0.99 6.62 20.34
C ASP A 466 1.17 5.10 20.43
N THR A 467 1.27 4.61 21.66
CA THR A 467 1.08 3.18 21.94
C THR A 467 -0.38 2.97 22.31
N ILE A 468 -1.09 2.16 21.52
CA ILE A 468 -2.48 1.76 21.78
C ILE A 468 -2.53 0.29 22.17
N THR A 469 -3.64 -0.12 22.77
CA THR A 469 -3.93 -1.53 23.04
C THR A 469 -5.07 -1.98 22.13
N ILE A 470 -4.88 -3.09 21.42
CA ILE A 470 -5.96 -3.80 20.75
C ILE A 470 -6.50 -4.88 21.68
N THR A 471 -7.83 -4.90 21.86
CA THR A 471 -8.50 -5.91 22.69
C THR A 471 -9.62 -6.62 21.95
N ALA A 472 -9.93 -7.84 22.39
CA ALA A 472 -11.10 -8.59 21.94
C ALA A 472 -11.56 -9.59 23.02
N ASN A 473 -12.86 -9.87 23.05
CA ASN A 473 -13.42 -10.97 23.84
C ASN A 473 -13.36 -12.27 23.03
N ILE A 474 -12.70 -13.30 23.57
CA ILE A 474 -12.45 -14.55 22.86
C ILE A 474 -12.81 -15.74 23.74
N SER A 475 -13.87 -16.46 23.36
CA SER A 475 -14.28 -17.69 24.04
C SER A 475 -13.96 -18.93 23.20
N ASP A 476 -13.81 -20.08 23.87
CA ASP A 476 -13.45 -21.37 23.26
C ASP A 476 -12.10 -21.33 22.51
N THR A 477 -11.09 -20.75 23.15
CA THR A 477 -9.71 -20.65 22.65
C THR A 477 -8.72 -21.30 23.61
N ASN A 478 -7.55 -21.67 23.10
CA ASN A 478 -6.41 -22.02 23.93
C ASN A 478 -5.72 -20.75 24.46
N THR A 479 -5.04 -20.83 25.61
CA THR A 479 -4.46 -19.65 26.30
C THR A 479 -3.42 -18.90 25.46
N ASP A 480 -2.55 -19.60 24.72
CA ASP A 480 -1.45 -19.02 23.94
C ASP A 480 -1.72 -19.07 22.41
N ALA A 481 -2.98 -18.86 22.03
CA ALA A 481 -3.47 -19.15 20.69
C ALA A 481 -4.24 -17.99 20.04
N VAL A 482 -4.08 -16.78 20.57
CA VAL A 482 -4.71 -15.57 20.05
C VAL A 482 -3.64 -14.65 19.48
N TYR A 483 -3.79 -14.27 18.21
CA TYR A 483 -2.83 -13.44 17.50
C TYR A 483 -3.52 -12.22 16.91
N LEU A 484 -2.86 -11.07 17.05
CA LEU A 484 -3.13 -9.87 16.26
C LEU A 484 -2.21 -9.90 15.04
N GLY A 485 -2.79 -9.98 13.84
CA GLY A 485 -2.08 -9.69 12.60
C GLY A 485 -2.27 -8.22 12.25
N TYR A 486 -1.20 -7.44 12.09
CA TYR A 486 -1.30 -6.02 11.69
C TYR A 486 -0.25 -5.61 10.66
N ARG A 487 -0.57 -4.59 9.86
CA ARG A 487 0.34 -3.91 8.93
C ARG A 487 0.01 -2.42 8.87
N ILE A 488 0.99 -1.64 8.45
CA ILE A 488 0.96 -0.17 8.41
C ILE A 488 1.25 0.37 7.00
N ASP A 489 1.38 -0.57 6.06
CA ASP A 489 1.65 -0.35 4.65
C ASP A 489 0.96 -1.51 3.92
N GLU A 490 0.03 -1.20 3.03
CA GLU A 490 -0.73 -2.17 2.25
C GLU A 490 0.13 -3.03 1.34
N THR A 491 1.35 -2.58 1.01
CA THR A 491 2.30 -3.38 0.24
C THR A 491 3.10 -4.32 1.12
N LYS A 492 2.96 -4.30 2.45
CA LYS A 492 3.70 -5.16 3.39
C LYS A 492 2.84 -6.34 3.88
N PRO A 493 3.46 -7.49 4.22
CA PRO A 493 2.76 -8.58 4.86
C PRO A 493 2.32 -8.22 6.29
N PHE A 494 1.26 -8.88 6.76
CA PHE A 494 0.82 -8.74 8.15
C PHE A 494 1.85 -9.32 9.12
N ARG A 495 2.22 -8.53 10.11
CA ARG A 495 3.03 -8.94 11.26
C ARG A 495 2.13 -9.56 12.31
N LYS A 496 2.49 -10.73 12.83
CA LYS A 496 1.69 -11.45 13.83
C LYS A 496 2.31 -11.30 15.21
N VAL A 497 1.54 -10.82 16.19
CA VAL A 497 1.93 -10.74 17.60
C VAL A 497 0.91 -11.45 18.47
N LEU A 498 1.35 -12.03 19.59
CA LEU A 498 0.47 -12.72 20.52
C LEU A 498 -0.36 -11.70 21.32
N MET A 499 -1.61 -12.06 21.62
CA MET A 499 -2.48 -11.35 22.56
C MET A 499 -2.63 -12.18 23.84
N TYR A 500 -2.82 -11.52 24.98
CA TYR A 500 -2.77 -12.12 26.32
C TYR A 500 -4.05 -11.89 27.11
N ASP A 501 -4.46 -12.89 27.90
CA ASP A 501 -5.48 -12.82 28.96
C ASP A 501 -4.80 -13.11 30.32
N ASP A 502 -3.87 -12.23 30.70
CA ASP A 502 -2.97 -12.34 31.84
C ASP A 502 -3.23 -11.31 32.95
N GLY A 503 -4.22 -10.43 32.79
CA GLY A 503 -4.49 -9.33 33.72
C GLY A 503 -3.48 -8.18 33.57
N ALA A 504 -2.69 -8.19 32.50
CA ALA A 504 -1.81 -7.13 32.03
C ALA A 504 -2.21 -6.74 30.60
N HIS A 505 -1.43 -5.93 29.87
CA HIS A 505 -1.76 -5.55 28.49
C HIS A 505 -3.16 -4.94 28.29
N ASN A 506 -3.68 -4.26 29.34
CA ASN A 506 -5.02 -3.66 29.39
C ASN A 506 -6.17 -4.62 29.03
N ASP A 507 -6.00 -5.91 29.32
CA ASP A 507 -6.98 -6.95 29.03
C ASP A 507 -8.10 -7.06 30.09
N GLY A 508 -7.86 -6.69 31.35
CA GLY A 508 -8.84 -6.84 32.41
C GLY A 508 -8.32 -7.70 33.56
N THR A 509 -9.05 -8.74 33.93
CA THR A 509 -8.61 -9.71 34.95
C THR A 509 -8.16 -11.00 34.27
N ALA A 510 -6.99 -11.51 34.64
CA ALA A 510 -6.48 -12.78 34.12
C ALA A 510 -7.55 -13.90 34.11
N GLY A 511 -7.76 -14.48 32.93
CA GLY A 511 -8.72 -15.56 32.67
C GLY A 511 -10.17 -15.10 32.52
N ASP A 512 -10.42 -13.84 32.15
CA ASP A 512 -11.77 -13.32 31.91
C ASP A 512 -12.22 -13.37 30.44
N ASN A 513 -11.39 -13.95 29.57
CA ASN A 513 -11.55 -14.08 28.12
C ASN A 513 -11.39 -12.78 27.33
N ILE A 514 -10.95 -11.69 27.96
CA ILE A 514 -10.53 -10.51 27.21
C ILE A 514 -9.04 -10.66 26.94
N TYR A 515 -8.67 -10.56 25.67
CA TYR A 515 -7.29 -10.63 25.23
C TYR A 515 -6.83 -9.25 24.80
N GLY A 516 -5.62 -8.85 25.19
CA GLY A 516 -5.02 -7.55 24.88
C GLY A 516 -3.59 -7.66 24.37
N THR A 517 -3.17 -6.70 23.53
CA THR A 517 -1.77 -6.50 23.17
C THR A 517 -1.52 -5.04 22.80
N ASP A 518 -0.33 -4.53 23.11
CA ASP A 518 0.06 -3.15 22.81
C ASP A 518 0.77 -3.07 21.45
N VAL A 519 0.42 -2.06 20.65
CA VAL A 519 1.04 -1.74 19.37
C VAL A 519 1.33 -0.25 19.27
N ILE A 520 2.44 0.10 18.63
CA ILE A 520 2.80 1.49 18.33
C ILE A 520 2.18 1.85 16.99
N ILE A 521 1.53 3.01 16.91
CA ILE A 521 1.02 3.58 15.67
C ILE A 521 2.12 4.45 15.06
N ASP A 522 2.69 4.01 13.95
CA ASP A 522 3.81 4.66 13.26
C ASP A 522 3.45 5.13 11.84
N ALA A 523 2.23 4.86 11.37
CA ALA A 523 1.66 5.35 10.12
C ALA A 523 0.30 6.02 10.32
N ASP A 524 -0.18 6.70 9.28
CA ASP A 524 -1.49 7.35 9.22
C ASP A 524 -2.66 6.36 9.25
N TYR A 525 -2.41 5.08 8.94
CA TYR A 525 -3.34 3.99 9.20
C TYR A 525 -2.64 2.70 9.67
N MET A 526 -3.43 1.81 10.28
CA MET A 526 -3.04 0.44 10.55
C MET A 526 -4.20 -0.51 10.20
N HIS A 527 -3.92 -1.47 9.32
CA HIS A 527 -4.82 -2.58 9.03
C HIS A 527 -4.53 -3.74 9.98
N TYR A 528 -5.57 -4.36 10.53
CA TYR A 528 -5.39 -5.49 11.45
C TYR A 528 -6.53 -6.51 11.41
N TYR A 529 -6.23 -7.74 11.85
CA TYR A 529 -7.18 -8.81 12.08
C TYR A 529 -6.81 -9.59 13.34
N ILE A 530 -7.77 -10.35 13.86
CA ILE A 530 -7.53 -11.27 14.99
C ILE A 530 -7.71 -12.70 14.50
N TYR A 531 -6.74 -13.55 14.84
CA TYR A 531 -6.83 -15.00 14.70
C TYR A 531 -6.86 -15.65 16.07
N ALA A 532 -7.80 -16.56 16.30
CA ALA A 532 -7.85 -17.39 17.50
C ALA A 532 -8.03 -18.86 17.12
N GLU A 533 -7.49 -19.77 17.93
CA GLU A 533 -7.66 -21.21 17.71
C GLU A 533 -7.86 -21.99 19.01
N ASN A 534 -8.65 -23.07 18.92
CA ASN A 534 -8.67 -24.14 19.91
C ASN A 534 -7.93 -25.37 19.37
N ASP A 535 -7.98 -26.49 20.10
CA ASP A 535 -7.30 -27.72 19.68
C ASP A 535 -7.74 -28.24 18.30
N ASN A 536 -8.95 -27.89 17.85
CA ASN A 536 -9.60 -28.52 16.70
C ASN A 536 -9.76 -27.59 15.48
N ILE A 537 -9.96 -26.28 15.67
CA ILE A 537 -10.25 -25.34 14.57
C ILE A 537 -9.87 -23.89 14.93
N GLY A 538 -9.62 -23.07 13.90
CA GLY A 538 -9.39 -21.63 14.03
C GLY A 538 -10.62 -20.77 13.75
N SER A 539 -10.47 -19.47 14.00
CA SER A 539 -11.45 -18.43 13.69
C SER A 539 -10.72 -17.12 13.43
N PHE A 540 -11.28 -16.29 12.54
CA PHE A 540 -10.73 -14.99 12.18
C PHE A 540 -11.77 -13.89 12.39
N SER A 541 -11.30 -12.68 12.71
CA SER A 541 -12.08 -11.45 12.68
C SER A 541 -11.28 -10.35 11.98
N PRO A 542 -11.70 -9.89 10.78
CA PRO A 542 -12.85 -10.37 10.00
C PRO A 542 -12.70 -11.83 9.54
N ALA A 543 -13.79 -12.49 9.14
CA ALA A 543 -13.79 -13.91 8.74
C ALA A 543 -12.97 -14.19 7.47
N ARG A 544 -12.72 -13.14 6.67
CA ARG A 544 -11.95 -13.15 5.42
C ARG A 544 -10.63 -12.41 5.59
N ALA A 545 -10.00 -12.56 6.76
CA ALA A 545 -8.79 -11.86 7.16
C ALA A 545 -7.70 -11.89 6.07
N GLU A 546 -6.82 -10.88 6.10
CA GLU A 546 -5.79 -10.57 5.10
C GLU A 546 -6.32 -10.04 3.75
N TYR A 547 -7.55 -10.41 3.35
CA TYR A 547 -8.29 -9.74 2.27
C TYR A 547 -9.23 -8.65 2.81
N GLU A 548 -9.97 -8.95 3.88
CA GLU A 548 -10.70 -7.97 4.69
C GLU A 548 -9.98 -7.75 6.03
N PHE A 549 -10.05 -6.54 6.56
CA PHE A 549 -9.35 -6.18 7.80
C PHE A 549 -10.09 -5.06 8.53
N HIS A 550 -9.86 -4.96 9.84
CA HIS A 550 -10.18 -3.77 10.61
C HIS A 550 -9.16 -2.68 10.31
N THR A 551 -9.56 -1.41 10.46
CA THR A 551 -8.68 -0.26 10.21
C THR A 551 -8.69 0.67 11.42
N ILE A 552 -7.50 1.13 11.80
CA ILE A 552 -7.31 2.27 12.70
C ILE A 552 -6.74 3.41 11.88
N GLU A 553 -7.46 4.52 11.84
CA GLU A 553 -6.97 5.77 11.27
C GLU A 553 -6.26 6.56 12.38
N ALA A 554 -5.09 7.10 12.07
CA ALA A 554 -4.30 7.91 12.97
C ALA A 554 -4.26 9.36 12.50
N THR A 555 -3.89 10.26 13.42
CA THR A 555 -3.70 11.67 13.13
C THR A 555 -2.28 12.10 13.45
N TYR A 556 -1.84 13.22 12.87
CA TYR A 556 -0.58 13.83 13.24
C TYR A 556 -0.76 14.74 14.47
N SER A 557 0.24 14.76 15.35
CA SER A 557 0.35 15.81 16.35
C SER A 557 0.60 17.12 15.61
N THR A 558 -0.38 18.02 15.59
CA THR A 558 -0.22 19.32 14.95
C THR A 558 0.46 20.31 15.88
N ILE A 559 1.45 21.02 15.34
CA ILE A 559 2.12 22.14 15.96
C ILE A 559 1.14 23.30 15.94
N THR A 560 0.93 23.94 17.08
CA THR A 560 0.07 25.12 17.16
C THR A 560 0.63 26.22 16.28
N GLU A 561 -0.23 26.87 15.48
CA GLU A 561 0.15 27.97 14.60
C GLU A 561 1.06 29.00 15.32
N GLY A 562 2.19 29.33 14.70
CA GLY A 562 3.18 30.27 15.23
C GLY A 562 4.12 29.72 16.32
N ASN A 563 4.04 28.42 16.66
CA ASN A 563 5.00 27.76 17.58
C ASN A 563 6.28 27.34 16.84
N LEU A 564 6.16 26.78 15.63
CA LEU A 564 7.27 26.64 14.69
C LEU A 564 7.11 27.72 13.63
N VAL A 565 8.17 28.48 13.37
CA VAL A 565 8.18 29.52 12.34
C VAL A 565 9.47 29.51 11.54
N ILE A 566 9.37 29.84 10.26
CA ILE A 566 10.51 30.26 9.43
C ILE A 566 10.98 31.59 9.98
N ASN A 567 12.16 31.65 10.58
CA ASN A 567 12.67 32.83 11.28
C ASN A 567 13.55 33.70 10.39
N GLU A 568 14.36 33.09 9.52
CA GLU A 568 15.31 33.79 8.67
C GLU A 568 15.60 32.99 7.39
N ILE A 569 15.81 33.68 6.27
CA ILE A 569 16.16 33.09 4.97
C ILE A 569 17.35 33.85 4.40
N MET A 570 18.35 33.12 3.91
CA MET A 570 19.43 33.64 3.08
C MET A 570 19.41 32.91 1.75
N ALA A 571 18.99 33.59 0.67
CA ALA A 571 18.94 33.04 -0.70
C ALA A 571 19.99 33.66 -1.64
N SER A 572 21.00 34.32 -1.07
CA SER A 572 22.13 34.93 -1.79
C SER A 572 23.29 35.13 -0.83
N ASN A 573 23.97 34.03 -0.51
CA ASN A 573 25.12 34.01 0.39
C ASN A 573 26.42 33.97 -0.43
N GLU A 574 27.29 34.98 -0.30
CA GLU A 574 28.52 35.04 -1.10
C GLU A 574 29.76 35.06 -0.21
N THR A 575 29.66 35.63 1.00
CA THR A 575 30.79 35.84 1.90
C THR A 575 30.48 35.71 3.39
N THR A 576 29.23 35.50 3.80
CA THR A 576 28.86 35.58 5.23
C THR A 576 29.09 34.32 6.03
N ILE A 577 28.23 33.32 5.90
CA ILE A 577 28.26 32.09 6.68
C ILE A 577 28.60 30.95 5.72
N THR A 578 29.52 30.08 6.09
CA THR A 578 29.75 28.85 5.33
C THR A 578 29.08 27.66 5.99
N ASP A 579 28.76 26.66 5.21
CA ASP A 579 28.49 25.32 5.70
C ASP A 579 29.78 24.67 6.28
N GLN A 580 29.68 23.38 6.64
CA GLN A 580 30.79 22.60 7.16
C GLN A 580 31.91 22.33 6.14
N ASP A 581 31.62 22.43 4.84
CA ASP A 581 32.56 22.19 3.74
C ASP A 581 33.21 23.49 3.22
N GLY A 582 32.75 24.64 3.71
CA GLY A 582 33.30 25.95 3.43
C GLY A 582 32.60 26.67 2.28
N GLU A 583 31.42 26.19 1.88
CA GLU A 583 30.61 26.72 0.79
C GLU A 583 29.61 27.75 1.32
N TYR A 584 29.29 28.75 0.49
CA TYR A 584 28.39 29.84 0.84
C TYR A 584 27.00 29.55 0.28
N ASP A 585 26.34 28.52 0.81
CA ASP A 585 25.04 28.11 0.30
C ASP A 585 23.88 28.88 0.94
N ASP A 586 22.72 28.75 0.28
CA ASP A 586 21.48 29.28 0.79
C ASP A 586 21.09 28.49 2.04
N TRP A 587 20.42 29.16 2.97
CA TRP A 587 19.96 28.50 4.19
C TRP A 587 18.68 29.12 4.70
N LEU A 588 17.95 28.31 5.45
CA LEU A 588 16.73 28.68 6.15
C LEU A 588 16.89 28.36 7.63
N GLU A 589 16.44 29.28 8.47
CA GLU A 589 16.39 29.11 9.91
C GLU A 589 14.95 28.90 10.37
N LEU A 590 14.73 27.85 11.13
CA LEU A 590 13.51 27.62 11.90
C LEU A 590 13.72 28.05 13.35
N TYR A 591 12.68 28.60 13.96
CA TYR A 591 12.66 28.95 15.38
C TYR A 591 11.48 28.31 16.09
N ASN A 592 11.75 27.68 17.23
CA ASN A 592 10.73 27.22 18.16
C ASN A 592 10.34 28.35 19.12
N ASN A 593 9.22 28.99 18.83
CA ASN A 593 8.60 30.09 19.56
C ASN A 593 7.65 29.60 20.67
N SER A 594 7.74 28.33 21.08
CA SER A 594 6.93 27.72 22.13
C SER A 594 7.73 27.42 23.39
N SER A 595 7.04 26.98 24.45
CA SER A 595 7.68 26.52 25.70
C SER A 595 8.01 25.02 25.71
N GLU A 596 7.66 24.28 24.66
CA GLU A 596 7.82 22.83 24.57
C GLU A 596 8.83 22.46 23.47
N THR A 597 9.48 21.30 23.59
CA THR A 597 10.28 20.77 22.48
C THR A 597 9.35 20.35 21.35
N LEU A 598 9.62 20.82 20.13
CA LEU A 598 8.85 20.46 18.93
C LEU A 598 9.57 19.34 18.18
N SER A 599 8.83 18.30 17.77
CA SER A 599 9.31 17.32 16.78
C SER A 599 9.07 17.84 15.37
N LEU A 600 10.02 17.56 14.47
CA LEU A 600 9.90 17.80 13.03
C LEU A 600 9.54 16.54 12.24
N ASP A 601 9.21 15.44 12.93
CA ASP A 601 8.79 14.20 12.27
C ASP A 601 7.59 14.43 11.36
N ASN A 602 7.69 13.93 10.12
CA ASN A 602 6.65 14.03 9.09
C ASN A 602 6.32 15.45 8.61
N LEU A 603 7.20 16.42 8.89
CA LEU A 603 7.16 17.73 8.23
C LEU A 603 7.92 17.69 6.90
N TYR A 604 7.54 18.60 6.01
CA TYR A 604 8.21 18.85 4.73
C TYR A 604 8.58 20.33 4.59
N LEU A 605 9.66 20.59 3.86
CA LEU A 605 10.07 21.91 3.39
C LEU A 605 9.95 21.94 1.86
N SER A 606 9.37 23.02 1.33
CA SER A 606 9.21 23.22 -0.12
C SER A 606 9.40 24.69 -0.51
N ASP A 607 9.89 24.93 -1.72
CA ASP A 607 9.93 26.21 -2.42
C ASP A 607 8.83 26.36 -3.51
N ASP A 608 8.05 25.30 -3.76
CA ASP A 608 7.01 25.22 -4.79
C ASP A 608 5.58 25.19 -4.18
N PRO A 609 4.72 26.20 -4.44
CA PRO A 609 3.34 26.19 -3.95
C PRO A 609 2.44 25.13 -4.61
N ASP A 610 2.85 24.56 -5.75
CA ASP A 610 2.12 23.49 -6.43
C ASP A 610 2.58 22.08 -5.98
N ASP A 611 3.69 21.97 -5.24
CA ASP A 611 4.21 20.74 -4.63
C ASP A 611 4.68 20.97 -3.19
N LEU A 612 3.87 20.57 -2.21
CA LEU A 612 4.14 20.84 -0.79
C LEU A 612 5.09 19.80 -0.14
N LEU A 613 5.42 18.71 -0.83
CA LEU A 613 6.09 17.55 -0.23
C LEU A 613 7.49 17.30 -0.82
N VAL A 614 8.22 18.38 -1.15
CA VAL A 614 9.51 18.30 -1.84
C VAL A 614 10.60 17.64 -0.99
N TRP A 615 10.89 18.16 0.21
CA TRP A 615 11.91 17.59 1.08
C TRP A 615 11.38 17.26 2.47
N LYS A 616 11.46 15.98 2.88
CA LYS A 616 11.03 15.50 4.20
C LYS A 616 12.12 15.75 5.24
N PHE A 617 11.76 16.31 6.40
CA PHE A 617 12.71 16.41 7.53
C PHE A 617 13.13 15.01 8.03
N PRO A 618 14.39 14.82 8.45
CA PRO A 618 14.86 13.55 9.01
C PRO A 618 14.10 13.14 10.28
N GLU A 619 13.90 11.83 10.45
CA GLU A 619 13.21 11.27 11.63
C GLU A 619 13.99 11.48 12.93
N GLY A 620 13.26 11.72 14.02
CA GLY A 620 13.78 11.99 15.36
C GLY A 620 14.31 13.41 15.56
N LEU A 621 14.20 14.29 14.56
CA LEU A 621 14.69 15.65 14.64
C LEU A 621 13.77 16.51 15.51
N THR A 622 14.37 17.24 16.47
CA THR A 622 13.62 18.08 17.41
C THR A 622 14.26 19.44 17.60
N ILE A 623 13.44 20.44 17.93
CA ILE A 623 13.89 21.79 18.29
C ILE A 623 13.44 22.08 19.73
N ALA A 624 14.39 22.30 20.64
CA ALA A 624 14.10 22.69 22.02
C ALA A 624 13.44 24.08 22.10
N PRO A 625 12.76 24.44 23.20
CA PRO A 625 12.20 25.77 23.40
C PRO A 625 13.24 26.88 23.17
N ASP A 626 12.82 27.98 22.56
CA ASP A 626 13.67 29.15 22.26
C ASP A 626 14.95 28.84 21.47
N SER A 627 14.98 27.72 20.74
CA SER A 627 16.13 27.28 19.95
C SER A 627 15.88 27.41 18.45
N TYR A 628 16.98 27.40 17.70
CA TYR A 628 17.01 27.58 16.25
C TYR A 628 17.52 26.31 15.57
N LEU A 629 17.04 26.05 14.35
CA LEU A 629 17.54 24.98 13.49
C LEU A 629 17.86 25.56 12.11
N ILE A 630 19.06 25.28 11.61
CA ILE A 630 19.49 25.70 10.27
C ILE A 630 19.33 24.52 9.32
N VAL A 631 18.73 24.79 8.17
CA VAL A 631 18.64 23.90 7.02
C VAL A 631 19.39 24.55 5.87
N TRP A 632 20.41 23.89 5.33
CA TRP A 632 21.07 24.30 4.10
C TRP A 632 20.18 23.93 2.90
N CYS A 633 20.08 24.83 1.93
CA CYS A 633 19.17 24.70 0.80
C CYS A 633 19.97 24.80 -0.50
N ASP A 634 20.69 23.75 -0.84
CA ASP A 634 21.67 23.69 -1.92
C ASP A 634 21.39 22.63 -2.98
N LYS A 635 20.42 21.74 -2.75
CA LYS A 635 20.15 20.52 -3.54
C LYS A 635 21.26 19.47 -3.43
N ASP A 636 21.88 19.35 -2.26
CA ASP A 636 22.86 18.32 -1.94
C ASP A 636 22.54 17.65 -0.59
N ASP A 637 21.47 16.82 -0.57
CA ASP A 637 21.03 16.11 0.63
C ASP A 637 21.96 14.96 1.07
N ASP A 638 22.98 14.65 0.26
CA ASP A 638 24.04 13.68 0.57
C ASP A 638 25.14 14.26 1.48
N GLN A 639 25.17 15.58 1.69
CA GLN A 639 26.21 16.26 2.45
C GLN A 639 26.05 16.09 3.98
N GLU A 640 27.17 16.10 4.72
CA GLU A 640 27.17 15.92 6.19
C GLU A 640 26.53 17.11 6.90
N GLY A 641 25.27 17.02 7.28
CA GLY A 641 24.58 18.10 7.99
C GLY A 641 23.08 17.97 7.81
N LEU A 642 22.40 19.11 7.82
CA LEU A 642 20.99 19.18 7.46
C LEU A 642 20.85 19.96 6.16
N HIS A 643 20.93 19.23 5.04
CA HIS A 643 20.86 19.75 3.68
C HIS A 643 19.55 19.28 3.02
N ALA A 644 18.86 20.22 2.40
CA ALA A 644 17.58 19.98 1.76
C ALA A 644 17.71 19.94 0.24
N ASP A 645 16.90 19.08 -0.40
CA ASP A 645 16.79 18.99 -1.87
C ASP A 645 15.98 20.17 -2.48
N ILE A 646 16.20 21.37 -1.95
CA ILE A 646 15.64 22.63 -2.44
C ILE A 646 16.75 23.67 -2.53
N LYS A 647 16.62 24.68 -3.39
CA LYS A 647 17.57 25.79 -3.47
C LYS A 647 16.88 27.08 -3.82
N PHE A 648 17.06 28.08 -2.98
CA PHE A 648 16.29 29.30 -3.11
C PHE A 648 16.78 30.19 -4.28
N SER A 649 15.85 30.87 -4.93
CA SER A 649 16.07 31.88 -5.95
C SER A 649 16.37 33.22 -5.31
N ALA A 650 17.54 33.79 -5.61
CA ALA A 650 17.88 35.18 -5.26
C ALA A 650 16.88 36.21 -5.84
N GLY A 651 16.05 35.84 -6.82
CA GLY A 651 14.96 36.66 -7.36
C GLY A 651 13.71 36.73 -6.48
N GLY A 652 13.60 35.86 -5.47
CA GLY A 652 12.45 35.72 -4.56
C GLY A 652 11.46 34.66 -5.01
N GLU A 653 10.91 33.92 -4.04
CA GLU A 653 9.87 32.90 -4.20
C GLU A 653 9.19 32.59 -2.84
N SER A 654 8.66 31.38 -2.65
CA SER A 654 8.05 30.93 -1.39
C SER A 654 8.96 29.99 -0.61
N ALA A 655 8.82 29.97 0.71
CA ALA A 655 9.34 28.93 1.59
C ALA A 655 8.16 28.40 2.40
N ILE A 656 7.91 27.10 2.33
CA ILE A 656 6.67 26.46 2.78
C ILE A 656 7.02 25.30 3.71
N LEU A 657 6.39 25.30 4.89
CA LEU A 657 6.37 24.18 5.82
C LEU A 657 5.00 23.53 5.81
N SER A 658 4.95 22.20 5.70
CA SER A 658 3.70 21.44 5.64
C SER A 658 3.83 20.07 6.29
N TYR A 659 2.67 19.50 6.63
CA TYR A 659 2.53 18.09 7.00
C TYR A 659 2.44 17.19 5.76
N ALA A 660 2.66 15.89 5.95
CA ALA A 660 2.48 14.86 4.94
C ALA A 660 1.06 14.84 4.31
N ASP A 661 0.04 15.30 5.04
CA ASP A 661 -1.35 15.39 4.55
C ASP A 661 -1.63 16.66 3.70
N GLY A 662 -0.60 17.49 3.47
CA GLY A 662 -0.70 18.75 2.73
C GLY A 662 -1.15 19.95 3.56
N THR A 663 -1.39 19.79 4.86
CA THR A 663 -1.71 20.92 5.75
C THR A 663 -0.50 21.84 5.90
N ILE A 664 -0.64 23.10 5.47
CA ILE A 664 0.42 24.12 5.59
C ILE A 664 0.53 24.59 7.05
N ILE A 665 1.74 24.53 7.58
CA ILE A 665 2.13 25.11 8.88
C ILE A 665 2.45 26.58 8.69
N GLU A 666 3.27 26.89 7.69
CA GLU A 666 3.62 28.26 7.33
C GLU A 666 4.01 28.37 5.86
N ASN A 667 3.68 29.51 5.23
CA ASN A 667 4.12 29.85 3.88
C ASN A 667 4.56 31.31 3.85
N ILE A 668 5.85 31.54 3.58
CA ILE A 668 6.45 32.86 3.47
C ILE A 668 6.88 33.11 2.03
N THR A 669 6.36 34.18 1.43
CA THR A 669 6.87 34.69 0.15
C THR A 669 7.86 35.83 0.40
N PHE A 670 9.06 35.73 -0.19
CA PHE A 670 10.09 36.76 -0.15
C PHE A 670 10.41 37.30 -1.55
N GLY A 671 10.90 38.54 -1.60
CA GLY A 671 11.27 39.20 -2.86
C GLY A 671 12.75 39.01 -3.20
N ALA A 672 13.22 39.72 -4.23
CA ALA A 672 14.63 39.72 -4.61
C ALA A 672 15.55 40.04 -3.42
N GLN A 673 16.57 39.20 -3.23
CA GLN A 673 17.54 39.32 -2.15
C GLN A 673 18.72 40.21 -2.56
N THR A 674 19.41 40.74 -1.55
CA THR A 674 20.70 41.43 -1.72
C THR A 674 21.78 40.50 -1.20
N ASP A 675 22.87 40.34 -1.94
CA ASP A 675 24.01 39.52 -1.55
C ASP A 675 24.37 39.79 -0.08
N ASP A 676 24.56 38.71 0.69
CA ASP A 676 25.00 38.73 2.08
C ASP A 676 24.04 39.42 3.07
N MET A 677 22.77 39.60 2.69
CA MET A 677 21.72 40.15 3.54
C MET A 677 20.55 39.17 3.62
N SER A 678 20.17 38.81 4.84
CA SER A 678 19.09 37.87 5.09
C SER A 678 17.74 38.55 5.16
N TYR A 679 16.69 37.78 4.88
CA TYR A 679 15.30 38.12 5.11
C TYR A 679 14.87 37.52 6.45
N ALA A 680 14.88 38.34 7.51
CA ALA A 680 14.75 37.88 8.90
C ALA A 680 13.50 38.47 9.59
N ARG A 681 12.81 37.69 10.42
CA ARG A 681 11.71 38.20 11.27
C ARG A 681 12.23 39.13 12.36
N ASN A 682 11.71 40.34 12.43
CA ASN A 682 12.04 41.30 13.49
C ASN A 682 10.77 42.01 13.99
N PRO A 683 10.32 41.79 15.24
CA PRO A 683 10.96 40.98 16.29
C PRO A 683 11.08 39.48 15.99
N ASN A 684 12.04 38.81 16.62
CA ASN A 684 12.30 37.37 16.48
C ASN A 684 11.03 36.53 16.67
N GLY A 685 10.82 35.53 15.82
CA GLY A 685 9.70 34.58 15.87
C GLY A 685 8.29 35.14 15.65
N THR A 686 8.07 36.45 15.74
CA THR A 686 6.72 37.05 15.78
C THR A 686 6.53 38.27 14.90
N GLY A 687 7.63 38.90 14.47
CA GLY A 687 7.62 40.12 13.69
C GLY A 687 7.43 39.92 12.21
N ASN A 688 7.32 41.06 11.50
CA ASN A 688 7.41 41.06 10.05
C ASN A 688 8.84 40.79 9.61
N PHE A 689 9.01 40.27 8.40
CA PHE A 689 10.33 40.12 7.81
C PHE A 689 10.93 41.47 7.39
N VAL A 690 12.22 41.62 7.61
CA VAL A 690 13.05 42.76 7.19
C VAL A 690 14.34 42.24 6.55
N ILE A 691 14.92 43.01 5.63
CA ILE A 691 16.25 42.72 5.10
C ILE A 691 17.29 43.30 6.05
N GLN A 692 18.13 42.46 6.65
CA GLN A 692 19.18 42.86 7.59
C GLN A 692 20.44 42.00 7.45
N ALA A 693 21.50 42.33 8.20
CA ALA A 693 22.68 41.47 8.26
C ALA A 693 22.31 40.13 8.94
N PRO A 694 22.89 39.00 8.51
CA PRO A 694 22.45 37.69 8.96
C PRO A 694 22.61 37.48 10.46
N THR A 695 21.61 36.84 11.06
CA THR A 695 21.50 36.50 12.48
C THR A 695 21.53 34.98 12.70
N PHE A 696 22.39 34.30 11.94
CA PHE A 696 22.55 32.84 11.93
C PHE A 696 22.64 32.20 13.33
N GLY A 697 21.62 31.41 13.68
CA GLY A 697 21.52 30.66 14.91
C GLY A 697 21.31 31.52 16.17
N VAL A 698 20.91 32.79 16.02
CA VAL A 698 20.74 33.75 17.12
C VAL A 698 19.52 34.65 16.92
N ASN A 699 19.18 35.43 17.96
CA ASN A 699 17.99 36.27 17.96
C ASN A 699 18.09 37.44 16.95
N ASN A 700 17.03 37.63 16.16
CA ASN A 700 16.94 38.64 15.09
C ASN A 700 16.75 40.09 15.56
N ASP A 701 16.45 40.31 16.85
CA ASP A 701 16.15 41.65 17.35
C ASP A 701 17.39 42.55 17.29
N THR A 702 17.18 43.79 16.87
CA THR A 702 18.25 44.79 16.88
C THR A 702 18.58 45.17 18.32
N ALA A 703 19.74 44.74 18.83
CA ALA A 703 20.19 45.12 20.16
C ALA A 703 20.23 46.66 20.30
N LEU A 704 19.44 47.22 21.21
CA LEU A 704 19.59 48.60 21.66
C LEU A 704 20.91 48.70 22.44
N SER A 705 22.01 48.93 21.74
CA SER A 705 23.29 49.16 22.40
C SER A 705 23.23 50.50 23.15
N THR A 706 23.49 50.49 24.46
CA THR A 706 23.91 51.70 25.16
C THR A 706 25.42 51.82 25.00
N GLU A 707 25.89 52.68 24.08
CA GLU A 707 27.30 53.10 24.10
C GLU A 707 27.63 53.69 25.48
N THR A 708 28.47 53.00 26.24
CA THR A 708 29.03 53.57 27.47
C THR A 708 30.19 54.48 27.06
N ILE A 709 29.90 55.77 26.83
CA ILE A 709 30.94 56.78 26.62
C ILE A 709 31.72 56.97 27.92
N GLY A 710 32.90 56.36 28.01
CA GLY A 710 33.86 56.60 29.08
C GLY A 710 34.51 57.98 28.97
N LEU A 711 33.84 59.03 29.46
CA LEU A 711 34.45 60.36 29.64
C LEU A 711 35.34 60.36 30.89
N ASP A 712 36.62 60.03 30.73
CA ASP A 712 37.64 60.24 31.75
C ASP A 712 37.82 61.75 32.02
N LEU A 713 37.05 62.27 32.98
CA LEU A 713 37.18 63.64 33.46
C LEU A 713 38.51 63.78 34.20
N ASN A 714 39.56 64.28 33.53
CA ASN A 714 40.80 64.73 34.19
C ASN A 714 40.50 65.94 35.07
N VAL A 715 40.35 65.69 36.38
CA VAL A 715 40.03 66.69 37.42
C VAL A 715 41.01 66.55 38.57
N SER A 716 41.60 67.66 38.98
CA SER A 716 42.51 67.79 40.12
C SER A 716 41.80 68.39 41.33
N PHE A 717 42.17 67.97 42.53
CA PHE A 717 41.54 68.37 43.80
C PHE A 717 42.59 68.71 44.84
N TYR A 718 42.53 69.92 45.42
CA TYR A 718 43.53 70.34 46.40
C TYR A 718 43.06 71.47 47.34
N PRO A 719 43.61 71.52 48.56
CA PRO A 719 44.37 70.46 49.22
C PRO A 719 43.44 69.31 49.65
N ASN A 720 43.97 68.08 49.64
CA ASN A 720 43.36 66.92 50.28
C ASN A 720 44.45 66.26 51.14
N PRO A 721 44.45 66.40 52.47
CA PRO A 721 43.31 66.84 53.29
C PRO A 721 42.98 68.35 53.23
N ILE A 722 41.69 68.67 53.33
CA ILE A 722 41.08 70.00 53.25
C ILE A 722 41.23 70.70 54.62
N GLN A 723 41.60 71.98 54.61
CA GLN A 723 41.66 72.82 55.81
C GLN A 723 40.40 73.69 55.99
N SER A 724 39.94 74.32 54.92
CA SER A 724 38.75 75.15 54.91
C SER A 724 38.03 75.09 53.57
N THR A 725 38.77 75.07 52.46
CA THR A 725 38.20 75.10 51.11
C THR A 725 38.86 74.04 50.23
N LEU A 726 38.04 73.32 49.45
CA LEU A 726 38.50 72.36 48.44
C LEU A 726 38.43 73.03 47.06
N ASN A 727 39.58 73.14 46.38
CA ASN A 727 39.64 73.56 44.98
C ASN A 727 39.47 72.37 44.06
N ILE A 728 38.69 72.56 43.00
CA ILE A 728 38.39 71.55 41.98
C ILE A 728 38.65 72.18 40.61
N GLU A 729 39.55 71.57 39.85
CA GLU A 729 40.02 72.09 38.56
C GLU A 729 39.98 70.99 37.50
N SER A 730 39.28 71.21 36.40
CA SER A 730 39.21 70.31 35.26
C SER A 730 39.96 70.88 34.06
N ASN A 731 40.80 70.05 33.45
CA ASN A 731 41.69 70.47 32.36
C ASN A 731 41.04 70.44 30.98
N MET A 732 39.93 69.71 30.81
CA MET A 732 39.33 69.46 29.49
C MET A 732 37.86 69.86 29.39
N ASN A 733 37.06 69.66 30.46
CA ASN A 733 35.62 69.82 30.42
C ASN A 733 35.12 70.73 31.55
N PRO A 734 34.09 71.57 31.31
CA PRO A 734 33.49 72.34 32.39
C PRO A 734 32.86 71.43 33.44
N ILE A 735 33.06 71.78 34.71
CA ILE A 735 32.32 71.22 35.82
C ILE A 735 30.90 71.78 35.71
N GLN A 736 29.92 70.92 35.47
CA GLN A 736 28.50 71.25 35.34
C GLN A 736 27.76 71.04 36.67
N SER A 737 28.10 69.98 37.40
CA SER A 737 27.53 69.71 38.73
C SER A 737 28.56 69.20 39.74
N LEU A 738 28.31 69.52 41.02
CA LEU A 738 29.08 69.06 42.17
C LEU A 738 28.13 68.56 43.25
N LYS A 739 28.43 67.40 43.82
CA LYS A 739 27.73 66.82 44.96
C LYS A 739 28.74 66.39 46.02
N VAL A 740 28.58 66.80 47.27
CA VAL A 740 29.35 66.26 48.39
C VAL A 740 28.45 65.36 49.20
N SER A 741 28.88 64.12 49.41
CA SER A 741 28.18 63.12 50.22
C SER A 741 29.05 62.67 51.40
N SER A 742 28.42 62.35 52.52
CA SER A 742 29.08 61.69 53.66
C SER A 742 29.45 60.24 53.33
N LEU A 743 30.22 59.58 54.22
CA LEU A 743 30.53 58.15 54.11
C LEU A 743 29.26 57.27 54.05
N LEU A 744 28.16 57.72 54.66
CA LEU A 744 26.87 57.03 54.66
C LEU A 744 25.99 57.40 53.44
N GLY A 745 26.53 58.13 52.46
CA GLY A 745 25.82 58.53 51.24
C GLY A 745 24.90 59.75 51.38
N GLN A 746 24.74 60.32 52.57
CA GLN A 746 23.93 61.53 52.78
C GLN A 746 24.51 62.71 51.99
N VAL A 747 23.69 63.36 51.16
CA VAL A 747 24.11 64.55 50.39
C VAL A 747 24.13 65.76 51.31
N LEU A 748 25.30 66.37 51.44
CA LEU A 748 25.55 67.53 52.32
C LEU A 748 25.69 68.83 51.55
N TYR A 749 26.08 68.75 50.28
CA TYR A 749 26.14 69.89 49.38
C TYR A 749 25.83 69.44 47.96
N TYR A 750 25.08 70.26 47.25
CA TYR A 750 24.79 70.02 45.85
C TYR A 750 24.67 71.33 45.09
N LYS A 751 25.37 71.42 43.96
CA LYS A 751 25.32 72.57 43.06
C LYS A 751 25.25 72.10 41.62
N LYS A 752 24.19 72.49 40.92
CA LYS A 752 24.04 72.35 39.46
C LYS A 752 24.48 73.65 38.77
N SER A 753 24.67 73.57 37.45
CA SER A 753 24.98 74.70 36.57
C SER A 753 26.22 75.50 36.98
N VAL A 754 27.27 74.81 37.44
CA VAL A 754 28.55 75.46 37.77
C VAL A 754 29.17 76.06 36.51
N ASN A 755 29.23 75.29 35.42
CA ASN A 755 29.75 75.63 34.09
C ASN A 755 31.10 76.37 34.11
N LYS A 756 32.02 75.92 34.97
CA LYS A 756 33.38 76.46 35.11
C LYS A 756 34.41 75.35 35.06
N THR A 757 35.59 75.63 34.53
CA THR A 757 36.74 74.70 34.59
C THR A 757 37.40 74.70 35.96
N LYS A 758 37.19 75.74 36.78
CA LYS A 758 37.68 75.85 38.15
C LYS A 758 36.59 76.32 39.09
N THR A 759 36.44 75.66 40.23
CA THR A 759 35.49 76.01 41.28
C THR A 759 36.02 75.57 42.64
N GLU A 760 35.43 76.12 43.69
CA GLU A 760 35.76 75.77 45.06
C GLU A 760 34.51 75.40 45.85
N ILE A 761 34.70 74.61 46.91
CA ILE A 761 33.67 74.27 47.89
C ILE A 761 34.21 74.63 49.27
N ASP A 762 33.45 75.42 50.03
CA ASP A 762 33.75 75.72 51.42
C ASP A 762 33.34 74.53 52.32
N PHE A 763 34.32 73.98 53.03
CA PHE A 763 34.20 72.87 53.97
C PHE A 763 34.28 73.32 55.43
N SER A 764 34.38 74.63 55.71
CA SER A 764 34.50 75.16 57.08
C SER A 764 33.32 74.79 57.99
N SER A 765 32.12 74.63 57.42
CA SER A 765 30.92 74.20 58.14
C SER A 765 30.75 72.68 58.22
N PHE A 766 31.61 71.90 57.57
CA PHE A 766 31.55 70.44 57.55
C PHE A 766 32.34 69.90 58.74
N SER A 767 31.81 68.87 59.40
CA SER A 767 32.55 68.15 60.43
C SER A 767 33.87 67.59 59.88
N LYS A 768 34.82 67.31 60.77
CA LYS A 768 36.05 66.60 60.41
C LYS A 768 35.71 65.16 60.00
N GLY A 769 36.19 64.70 58.86
CA GLY A 769 35.83 63.37 58.35
C GLY A 769 36.10 63.15 56.86
N VAL A 770 35.67 61.97 56.38
CA VAL A 770 35.78 61.56 54.98
C VAL A 770 34.50 61.89 54.22
N TYR A 771 34.66 62.48 53.04
CA TYR A 771 33.57 62.84 52.13
C TYR A 771 33.84 62.34 50.71
N PHE A 772 32.77 62.16 49.94
CA PHE A 772 32.85 61.86 48.51
C PHE A 772 32.31 63.04 47.71
N VAL A 773 33.10 63.54 46.77
CA VAL A 773 32.70 64.58 45.83
C VAL A 773 32.39 63.94 44.49
N THR A 774 31.12 63.97 44.07
CA THR A 774 30.68 63.58 42.73
C THR A 774 30.67 64.79 41.80
N ILE A 775 31.29 64.68 40.63
CA ILE A 775 31.34 65.69 39.58
C ILE A 775 30.58 65.20 38.36
N ASN A 776 29.73 66.07 37.79
CA ASN A 776 28.95 65.80 36.58
C ASN A 776 28.13 64.51 36.66
N ASN A 777 27.76 64.10 37.89
CA ASN A 777 27.10 62.83 38.23
C ASN A 777 27.86 61.55 37.82
N SER A 778 29.12 61.65 37.36
CA SER A 778 29.87 60.51 36.83
C SER A 778 31.16 60.23 37.59
N LYS A 779 31.97 61.24 37.91
CA LYS A 779 33.25 61.03 38.61
C LYS A 779 33.11 61.22 40.11
N VAL A 780 33.49 60.23 40.92
CA VAL A 780 33.46 60.29 42.39
C VAL A 780 34.88 60.31 42.94
N VAL A 781 35.18 61.26 43.83
CA VAL A 781 36.51 61.38 44.46
C VAL A 781 36.38 61.47 45.98
N LYS A 782 37.21 60.71 46.69
CA LYS A 782 37.29 60.73 48.15
C LYS A 782 38.18 61.90 48.63
N VAL A 783 37.66 62.70 49.54
CA VAL A 783 38.37 63.81 50.19
C VAL A 783 38.27 63.72 51.71
N ILE A 784 39.24 64.28 52.42
CA ILE A 784 39.32 64.28 53.88
C ILE A 784 39.28 65.73 54.36
N ASN A 785 38.35 66.09 55.24
CA ASN A 785 38.30 67.39 55.92
C ASN A 785 38.91 67.26 57.32
N MET A 786 39.91 68.08 57.66
CA MET A 786 40.69 67.95 58.90
C MET A 786 40.32 68.91 60.03
#